data_AF-A0A5C2RLM5-F1
#
_entry.id   AF-A0A5C2RLM5-F1
#
_cell.length_a   1.000
_cell.length_b   1.000
_cell.length_c   1.000
_cell.angle_alpha   90.00
_cell.angle_beta   90.00
_cell.angle_gamma   90.00
#
_symmetry.space_group_name_H-M   'P 1'
#
loop_
_entity.id
_entity.type
_entity.pdbx_description
1 polymer ?
#
loop_
_entity_poly.entity_id
_entity_poly.type
_entity_poly.pdbx_seq_one_letter_code
_entity_poly.pdbx_strand_id
1 'polypeptide(L)'
;MPSKPLVVILCPEQFDLFLSVYAEQLDALEEKLEIRTANTPEQVRRYLNSTVRPQAFIVADAFITTPSYRDVLIRLVDYARIGGTVIYAGLLSSLSTPSSLSDNFEHAWKLPWRTGPYHRETVDFNAVRGINTNHVSKKYSMKALFLANVERQHAVYLEPADIRRVEAGPHGRDVYETPAAFAPVGRGFLGYIGDVNGEPGTTKLLLAMCLRRDARPPATLGTGAPPTDISSVMNSAAAAIPSAVPLNNPRRKVLLLSLQKYDWHDEVYSQLYRALARNAYLSEVCNPADAVSALSEPSLPDAVIVSNAAITEKSQIHMNILQKLVEYTKNGGTLIFAMSFSSFLPPLKAREFFQRWGLPWDAGSYFRTTFALNPAGVPRPLSESALVPSFSMKALHLKNVSSESGVYYATPDSHIESHVFAPDEISPEEATETPAVFAPVGRGFLGYVGDVNGEQGSTRLILEMCGVHIRPGDMGPRKFSQSVSIGPSGEITPDTRIEEEVPLPAQPSQNTSTDRPPRPREAEVRARAAACEKVRKENIVKADRLKEEGNEFFKQEKWAQAAQKYREAALLAGPQPVYVSNLAAALLKLKEWDAADSAASRALLYDPNHIKSLFRRALARKERGQYLIAESDLYHLLSIDKTNEPARAELNKLQARRPNPDEEIDVSDEDALREALEIDYSDTDEHTGNFVPCKFYNHGGCRKGDTCRFMHAPDLRSVRDELERNVCLSWLVGECYHGGLCLYAHDKTYLPEHGWWTSEKRLRWAREAFDEAVALDAMDVPESILAEAIKPLPWRYDLWVHPSAGEKAKALQPASGSRSSRNIQAGSSAQTSSSRAGQGSSRANRASTHWPLGDAGISAACGVDPAQWGNNSDDDYDYENEEEEEEWEDTDDEMEERGQYFGHTRAEFEELICQGIKPWDVLPGSIPFGDL
;
A
#
# COMPACT_ATOMS: atom_id res chain seq x y z
N MET A 1 -9.84 11.79 -33.91
CA MET A 1 -8.48 11.53 -34.47
C MET A 1 -7.80 10.50 -33.56
N PRO A 2 -6.70 9.81 -33.96
CA PRO A 2 -5.86 9.14 -32.96
C PRO A 2 -5.36 10.18 -31.95
N SER A 3 -5.22 9.78 -30.67
CA SER A 3 -4.60 10.61 -29.64
C SER A 3 -3.11 10.83 -29.94
N LYS A 4 -2.58 11.99 -29.55
CA LYS A 4 -1.14 12.25 -29.62
C LYS A 4 -0.42 11.36 -28.58
N PRO A 5 0.81 10.89 -28.84
CA PRO A 5 1.58 10.17 -27.83
C PRO A 5 2.02 11.10 -26.69
N LEU A 6 1.75 10.72 -25.44
CA LEU A 6 2.23 11.43 -24.25
C LEU A 6 3.76 11.36 -24.13
N VAL A 7 4.41 12.50 -23.93
CA VAL A 7 5.82 12.62 -23.57
C VAL A 7 5.94 13.54 -22.36
N VAL A 8 6.72 13.12 -21.37
CA VAL A 8 6.90 13.88 -20.12
C VAL A 8 8.31 14.46 -20.07
N ILE A 9 8.41 15.75 -19.78
CA ILE A 9 9.67 16.49 -19.65
C ILE A 9 9.95 16.73 -18.16
N LEU A 10 11.04 16.17 -17.66
CA LEU A 10 11.50 16.30 -16.28
C LEU A 10 12.48 17.47 -16.21
N CYS A 11 12.12 18.53 -15.48
CA CYS A 11 12.94 19.73 -15.30
C CYS A 11 12.72 20.41 -13.92
N PRO A 12 12.97 19.72 -12.79
CA PRO A 12 12.60 20.21 -11.46
C PRO A 12 13.47 21.34 -10.89
N GLU A 13 14.64 21.64 -11.47
CA GLU A 13 15.58 22.62 -10.88
C GLU A 13 15.72 23.90 -11.70
N GLN A 14 15.50 23.86 -13.02
CA GLN A 14 15.87 24.95 -13.94
C GLN A 14 14.77 25.27 -14.98
N PHE A 15 13.50 25.13 -14.61
CA PHE A 15 12.36 25.21 -15.52
C PHE A 15 12.27 26.52 -16.32
N ASP A 16 12.41 27.70 -15.68
CA ASP A 16 12.33 28.99 -16.37
C ASP A 16 13.45 29.19 -17.40
N LEU A 17 14.67 28.77 -17.04
CA LEU A 17 15.82 28.80 -17.94
C LEU A 17 15.61 27.84 -19.13
N PHE A 18 15.03 26.66 -18.87
CA PHE A 18 14.69 25.68 -19.91
C PHE A 18 13.66 26.26 -20.88
N LEU A 19 12.55 26.84 -20.39
CA LEU A 19 11.57 27.52 -21.23
C LEU A 19 12.21 28.63 -22.07
N SER A 20 13.11 29.44 -21.49
CA SER A 20 13.74 30.57 -22.20
C SER A 20 14.62 30.16 -23.39
N VAL A 21 15.07 28.90 -23.45
CA VAL A 21 15.93 28.35 -24.52
C VAL A 21 15.19 27.36 -25.42
N TYR A 22 14.15 26.68 -24.91
CA TYR A 22 13.49 25.56 -25.57
C TYR A 22 12.01 25.80 -25.99
N ALA A 23 11.48 27.02 -25.84
CA ALA A 23 10.07 27.34 -26.18
C ALA A 23 9.65 26.98 -27.62
N GLU A 24 10.35 27.46 -28.65
CA GLU A 24 10.01 27.16 -30.07
C GLU A 24 10.03 25.65 -30.37
N GLN A 25 10.86 24.92 -29.63
CA GLN A 25 11.08 23.49 -29.73
C GLN A 25 9.97 22.71 -29.02
N LEU A 26 9.43 23.24 -27.92
CA LEU A 26 8.22 22.74 -27.25
C LEU A 26 6.99 22.90 -28.16
N ASP A 27 6.73 24.09 -28.69
CA ASP A 27 5.61 24.34 -29.62
C ASP A 27 5.62 23.35 -30.80
N ALA A 28 6.79 23.14 -31.41
CA ALA A 28 6.98 22.24 -32.55
C ALA A 28 6.95 20.74 -32.19
N LEU A 29 7.11 20.39 -30.91
CA LEU A 29 6.86 19.05 -30.35
C LEU A 29 5.35 18.86 -30.06
N GLU A 30 4.68 19.87 -29.48
CA GLU A 30 3.25 19.85 -29.15
C GLU A 30 2.35 19.70 -30.37
N GLU A 31 2.77 20.12 -31.58
CA GLU A 31 2.07 19.76 -32.83
C GLU A 31 1.75 18.26 -32.92
N LYS A 32 2.64 17.40 -32.42
CA LYS A 32 2.71 15.96 -32.72
C LYS A 32 2.64 15.07 -31.47
N LEU A 33 2.94 15.62 -30.29
CA LEU A 33 2.96 14.95 -29.00
C LEU A 33 1.95 15.61 -28.06
N GLU A 34 1.47 14.86 -27.07
CA GLU A 34 0.93 15.46 -25.86
C GLU A 34 2.13 15.67 -24.93
N ILE A 35 2.55 16.91 -24.71
CA ILE A 35 3.61 17.21 -23.76
C ILE A 35 2.99 17.45 -22.39
N ARG A 36 3.62 16.92 -21.35
CA ARG A 36 3.44 17.41 -19.98
C ARG A 36 4.80 17.65 -19.34
N THR A 37 4.90 18.68 -18.51
CA THR A 37 6.12 19.03 -17.78
C THR A 37 6.03 18.55 -16.33
N ALA A 38 7.19 18.32 -15.72
CA ALA A 38 7.36 18.05 -14.31
C ALA A 38 8.43 19.00 -13.78
N ASN A 39 7.99 20.09 -13.16
CA ASN A 39 8.83 21.19 -12.67
C ASN A 39 9.04 21.17 -11.14
N THR A 40 8.58 20.13 -10.45
CA THR A 40 8.95 19.83 -9.07
C THR A 40 9.47 18.38 -8.93
N PRO A 41 10.33 18.07 -7.93
CA PRO A 41 10.74 16.70 -7.63
C PRO A 41 9.55 15.74 -7.42
N GLU A 42 8.45 16.25 -6.87
CA GLU A 42 7.23 15.52 -6.53
C GLU A 42 6.47 15.13 -7.81
N GLN A 43 6.33 16.05 -8.76
CA GLN A 43 5.78 15.77 -10.08
C GLN A 43 6.65 14.77 -10.85
N VAL A 44 7.99 14.90 -10.78
CA VAL A 44 8.93 13.96 -11.42
C VAL A 44 8.70 12.53 -10.90
N ARG A 45 8.54 12.38 -9.58
CA ARG A 45 8.18 11.10 -8.95
C ARG A 45 6.77 10.64 -9.37
N ARG A 46 5.75 11.51 -9.36
CA ARG A 46 4.36 11.20 -9.79
C ARG A 46 4.33 10.58 -11.19
N TYR A 47 4.99 11.20 -12.17
CA TYR A 47 5.00 10.68 -13.55
C TYR A 47 5.78 9.36 -13.71
N LEU A 48 6.92 9.18 -13.04
CA LEU A 48 7.71 7.94 -13.15
C LEU A 48 6.98 6.71 -12.60
N ASN A 49 6.04 6.92 -11.68
CA ASN A 49 5.22 5.87 -11.09
C ASN A 49 3.90 5.61 -11.88
N SER A 50 3.50 6.55 -12.76
CA SER A 50 2.30 6.50 -13.62
C SER A 50 2.02 5.17 -14.35
N THR A 51 0.77 4.68 -14.33
CA THR A 51 0.22 3.59 -15.16
C THR A 51 -0.09 4.12 -16.56
N VAL A 52 -0.39 5.42 -16.68
CA VAL A 52 -0.29 6.18 -17.92
C VAL A 52 1.20 6.35 -18.25
N ARG A 53 1.81 5.26 -18.71
CA ARG A 53 3.22 5.21 -19.09
C ARG A 53 3.41 6.05 -20.36
N PRO A 54 4.21 7.13 -20.34
CA PRO A 54 4.44 7.94 -21.52
C PRO A 54 5.20 7.15 -22.60
N GLN A 55 5.16 7.67 -23.82
CA GLN A 55 5.93 7.19 -24.97
C GLN A 55 7.44 7.35 -24.73
N ALA A 56 7.83 8.45 -24.07
CA ALA A 56 9.19 8.73 -23.62
C ALA A 56 9.22 9.68 -22.41
N PHE A 57 10.32 9.62 -21.65
CA PHE A 57 10.75 10.70 -20.75
C PHE A 57 11.89 11.50 -21.39
N ILE A 58 11.82 12.82 -21.30
CA ILE A 58 12.94 13.71 -21.61
C ILE A 58 13.44 14.26 -20.27
N VAL A 59 14.71 14.03 -19.96
CA VAL A 59 15.41 14.63 -18.81
C VAL A 59 16.10 15.88 -19.31
N ALA A 60 15.66 17.05 -18.85
CA ALA A 60 16.00 18.34 -19.44
C ALA A 60 17.08 19.13 -18.67
N ASP A 61 17.30 18.85 -17.39
CA ASP A 61 18.28 19.50 -16.51
C ASP A 61 19.14 18.49 -15.74
N ALA A 62 20.12 18.98 -14.99
CA ALA A 62 21.23 18.17 -14.46
C ALA A 62 20.93 17.43 -13.14
N PHE A 63 19.74 17.58 -12.56
CA PHE A 63 19.34 17.05 -11.25
C PHE A 63 19.64 15.55 -11.04
N ILE A 64 19.55 14.73 -12.11
CA ILE A 64 19.88 13.30 -12.07
C ILE A 64 21.37 13.00 -11.81
N THR A 65 22.24 14.01 -11.76
CA THR A 65 23.65 13.90 -11.34
C THR A 65 23.87 14.20 -9.85
N THR A 66 22.85 14.72 -9.16
CA THR A 66 22.88 15.07 -7.73
C THR A 66 22.45 13.88 -6.87
N PRO A 67 23.12 13.56 -5.75
CA PRO A 67 22.80 12.39 -4.92
C PRO A 67 21.36 12.31 -4.41
N SER A 68 20.68 13.44 -4.25
CA SER A 68 19.29 13.56 -3.79
C SER A 68 18.23 12.98 -4.74
N TYR A 69 18.57 12.74 -6.01
CA TYR A 69 17.64 12.20 -7.03
C TYR A 69 18.09 10.83 -7.56
N ARG A 70 18.86 10.10 -6.75
CA ARG A 70 19.33 8.75 -7.10
C ARG A 70 18.17 7.77 -7.26
N ASP A 71 17.06 8.00 -6.56
CA ASP A 71 15.79 7.27 -6.71
C ASP A 71 15.20 7.46 -8.11
N VAL A 72 15.13 8.70 -8.60
CA VAL A 72 14.64 9.06 -9.93
C VAL A 72 15.50 8.42 -11.02
N LEU A 73 16.83 8.48 -10.89
CA LEU A 73 17.75 7.82 -11.82
C LEU A 73 17.51 6.30 -11.91
N ILE A 74 17.29 5.63 -10.78
CA ILE A 74 16.99 4.19 -10.76
C ILE A 74 15.63 3.90 -11.44
N ARG A 75 14.57 4.66 -11.12
CA ARG A 75 13.24 4.51 -11.74
C ARG A 75 13.28 4.75 -13.26
N LEU A 76 14.08 5.71 -13.74
CA LEU A 76 14.32 5.94 -15.18
C LEU A 76 15.00 4.74 -15.86
N VAL A 77 16.04 4.18 -15.22
CA VAL A 77 16.75 2.99 -15.74
C VAL A 77 15.82 1.78 -15.84
N ASP A 78 14.97 1.53 -14.83
CA ASP A 78 14.04 0.41 -14.85
C ASP A 78 12.86 0.62 -15.81
N TYR A 79 12.35 1.84 -15.95
CA TYR A 79 11.37 2.20 -16.99
C TYR A 79 11.91 1.94 -18.42
N ALA A 80 13.18 2.26 -18.66
CA ALA A 80 13.83 1.90 -19.92
C ALA A 80 13.95 0.37 -20.07
N ARG A 81 14.44 -0.35 -19.05
CA ARG A 81 14.62 -1.82 -19.10
C ARG A 81 13.35 -2.56 -19.49
N ILE A 82 12.17 -2.15 -19.00
CA ILE A 82 10.89 -2.81 -19.32
C ILE A 82 10.36 -2.51 -20.74
N GLY A 83 10.82 -1.43 -21.39
CA GLY A 83 10.47 -1.09 -22.78
C GLY A 83 10.42 0.39 -23.15
N GLY A 84 10.47 1.29 -22.16
CA GLY A 84 10.34 2.73 -22.35
C GLY A 84 11.52 3.41 -23.04
N THR A 85 11.35 4.67 -23.43
CA THR A 85 12.44 5.49 -23.99
C THR A 85 12.77 6.61 -23.01
N VAL A 86 14.02 6.71 -22.56
CA VAL A 86 14.52 7.85 -21.77
C VAL A 86 15.49 8.64 -22.64
N ILE A 87 15.40 9.96 -22.67
CA ILE A 87 16.26 10.82 -23.47
C ILE A 87 16.87 11.89 -22.56
N TYR A 88 18.18 11.98 -22.49
CA TYR A 88 18.89 13.09 -21.85
C TYR A 88 19.11 14.20 -22.90
N ALA A 89 18.63 15.40 -22.63
CA ALA A 89 18.70 16.54 -23.56
C ALA A 89 18.64 17.88 -22.77
N GLY A 90 18.52 19.01 -23.48
CA GLY A 90 18.25 20.29 -22.84
C GLY A 90 19.45 20.89 -22.10
N LEU A 91 19.17 21.54 -20.97
CA LEU A 91 20.17 22.12 -20.07
C LEU A 91 21.08 21.09 -19.40
N LEU A 92 20.69 19.80 -19.34
CA LEU A 92 21.52 18.72 -18.79
C LEU A 92 22.94 18.72 -19.38
N SER A 93 23.05 18.92 -20.70
CA SER A 93 24.31 18.98 -21.43
C SER A 93 25.14 20.27 -21.20
N SER A 94 24.55 21.28 -20.53
CA SER A 94 25.21 22.53 -20.12
C SER A 94 25.56 22.59 -18.63
N LEU A 95 24.78 21.91 -17.77
CA LEU A 95 24.81 22.09 -16.32
C LEU A 95 25.36 20.88 -15.55
N SER A 96 25.51 19.71 -16.20
CA SER A 96 26.08 18.52 -15.56
C SER A 96 27.61 18.57 -15.51
N THR A 97 28.19 18.02 -14.43
CA THR A 97 29.64 17.84 -14.34
C THR A 97 30.11 16.63 -15.17
N PRO A 98 31.26 16.73 -15.88
CA PRO A 98 31.77 15.65 -16.73
C PRO A 98 31.93 14.29 -16.02
N SER A 99 32.37 14.30 -14.76
CA SER A 99 32.49 13.09 -13.93
C SER A 99 31.12 12.46 -13.65
N SER A 100 30.20 13.21 -13.05
CA SER A 100 28.92 12.65 -12.58
C SER A 100 28.01 12.17 -13.73
N LEU A 101 28.06 12.84 -14.89
CA LEU A 101 27.34 12.35 -16.08
C LEU A 101 27.99 11.07 -16.65
N SER A 102 29.32 10.98 -16.67
CA SER A 102 30.03 9.75 -17.06
C SER A 102 29.76 8.59 -16.10
N ASP A 103 29.75 8.86 -14.79
CA ASP A 103 29.45 7.87 -13.76
C ASP A 103 28.02 7.35 -13.87
N ASN A 104 27.06 8.19 -14.22
CA ASN A 104 25.69 7.75 -14.48
C ASN A 104 25.61 6.77 -15.65
N PHE A 105 26.30 7.02 -16.77
CA PHE A 105 26.32 6.07 -17.90
C PHE A 105 26.99 4.74 -17.53
N GLU A 106 28.15 4.77 -16.89
CA GLU A 106 28.89 3.55 -16.54
C GLU A 106 28.24 2.75 -15.40
N HIS A 107 27.79 3.42 -14.34
CA HIS A 107 27.33 2.77 -13.11
C HIS A 107 25.82 2.50 -13.08
N ALA A 108 24.97 3.40 -13.59
CA ALA A 108 23.52 3.19 -13.60
C ALA A 108 23.07 2.51 -14.91
N TRP A 109 23.41 3.09 -16.06
CA TRP A 109 22.98 2.60 -17.38
C TRP A 109 23.77 1.39 -17.90
N LYS A 110 24.97 1.13 -17.35
CA LYS A 110 25.92 0.08 -17.79
C LYS A 110 26.40 0.24 -19.24
N LEU A 111 26.47 1.49 -19.70
CA LEU A 111 27.04 1.86 -21.00
C LEU A 111 28.46 2.39 -20.80
N PRO A 112 29.43 2.08 -21.68
CA PRO A 112 30.82 2.49 -21.50
C PRO A 112 31.08 3.98 -21.83
N TRP A 113 30.02 4.76 -22.06
CA TRP A 113 30.08 6.15 -22.51
C TRP A 113 30.70 7.06 -21.45
N ARG A 114 31.42 8.09 -21.90
CA ARG A 114 31.93 9.17 -21.05
C ARG A 114 31.70 10.51 -21.73
N THR A 115 31.69 11.60 -20.98
CA THR A 115 31.68 12.95 -21.54
C THR A 115 32.99 13.23 -22.27
N GLY A 116 32.90 13.63 -23.54
CA GLY A 116 34.00 14.03 -24.42
C GLY A 116 34.08 15.57 -24.59
N PRO A 117 34.61 16.06 -25.71
CA PRO A 117 34.84 17.50 -25.91
C PRO A 117 33.55 18.30 -26.14
N TYR A 118 33.50 19.51 -25.56
CA TYR A 118 32.44 20.48 -25.80
C TYR A 118 32.86 21.47 -26.91
N HIS A 119 32.18 21.43 -28.07
CA HIS A 119 32.52 22.27 -29.22
C HIS A 119 31.34 22.41 -30.21
N ARG A 120 31.53 23.17 -31.31
CA ARG A 120 30.60 23.17 -32.47
C ARG A 120 31.25 22.46 -33.64
N GLU A 121 30.54 21.52 -34.25
CA GLU A 121 30.95 20.82 -35.47
C GLU A 121 29.73 20.50 -36.35
N THR A 122 29.96 20.23 -37.64
CA THR A 122 28.98 19.81 -38.63
C THR A 122 29.09 18.31 -38.89
N VAL A 123 28.28 17.56 -38.15
CA VAL A 123 28.25 16.10 -38.18
C VAL A 123 27.29 15.55 -39.23
N ASP A 124 27.60 14.36 -39.73
CA ASP A 124 26.81 13.63 -40.72
C ASP A 124 26.04 12.48 -40.05
N PHE A 125 24.84 12.21 -40.56
CA PHE A 125 23.92 11.25 -39.95
C PHE A 125 24.35 9.78 -40.13
N ASN A 126 24.47 9.04 -39.03
CA ASN A 126 24.72 7.61 -39.00
C ASN A 126 23.46 6.83 -38.60
N ALA A 127 23.05 5.87 -39.43
CA ALA A 127 21.79 5.17 -39.25
C ALA A 127 21.86 4.10 -38.13
N VAL A 128 21.50 4.50 -36.91
CA VAL A 128 21.41 3.61 -35.74
C VAL A 128 20.07 2.86 -35.65
N ARG A 129 20.06 1.74 -34.92
CA ARG A 129 18.84 0.94 -34.70
C ARG A 129 17.88 1.65 -33.75
N GLY A 130 16.62 1.79 -34.17
CA GLY A 130 15.52 2.26 -33.32
C GLY A 130 15.10 3.72 -33.55
N ILE A 131 15.88 4.55 -34.24
CA ILE A 131 15.45 5.93 -34.56
C ILE A 131 14.56 5.96 -35.81
N ASN A 132 13.51 6.80 -35.80
CA ASN A 132 12.65 7.02 -36.96
C ASN A 132 13.29 8.01 -37.94
N THR A 133 14.13 7.49 -38.84
CA THR A 133 15.04 8.27 -39.70
C THR A 133 14.36 9.17 -40.76
N ASN A 134 13.04 9.10 -40.93
CA ASN A 134 12.31 9.81 -42.00
C ASN A 134 12.46 11.34 -41.99
N HIS A 135 12.70 11.93 -40.82
CA HIS A 135 12.68 13.39 -40.62
C HIS A 135 13.97 13.94 -39.99
N VAL A 136 14.98 13.08 -39.81
CA VAL A 136 16.29 13.46 -39.23
C VAL A 136 17.14 14.18 -40.28
N SER A 137 17.81 15.26 -39.88
CA SER A 137 18.69 16.03 -40.76
C SER A 137 19.93 15.21 -41.18
N LYS A 138 20.17 15.03 -42.49
CA LYS A 138 21.33 14.25 -42.98
C LYS A 138 22.69 14.85 -42.61
N LYS A 139 22.75 16.17 -42.45
CA LYS A 139 23.85 16.93 -41.89
C LYS A 139 23.29 17.84 -40.79
N TYR A 140 24.01 18.04 -39.70
CA TYR A 140 23.60 18.92 -38.63
C TYR A 140 24.84 19.62 -38.04
N SER A 141 24.89 20.95 -38.11
CA SER A 141 25.85 21.75 -37.35
C SER A 141 25.26 22.13 -36.01
N MET A 142 25.87 21.65 -34.91
CA MET A 142 25.40 21.91 -33.54
C MET A 142 26.54 22.26 -32.61
N LYS A 143 26.27 23.06 -31.57
CA LYS A 143 27.20 23.24 -30.44
C LYS A 143 26.79 22.27 -29.34
N ALA A 144 27.63 21.27 -29.06
CA ALA A 144 27.25 20.16 -28.20
C ALA A 144 28.38 19.75 -27.24
N LEU A 145 27.97 19.16 -26.12
CA LEU A 145 28.81 18.26 -25.34
C LEU A 145 28.81 16.89 -26.04
N PHE A 146 29.97 16.40 -26.48
CA PHE A 146 30.05 15.10 -27.12
C PHE A 146 30.11 13.99 -26.06
N LEU A 147 29.66 12.78 -26.40
CA LEU A 147 30.01 11.56 -25.68
C LEU A 147 31.14 10.86 -26.41
N ALA A 148 32.17 10.48 -25.67
CA ALA A 148 33.26 9.62 -26.10
C ALA A 148 32.98 8.15 -25.71
N ASN A 149 33.73 7.23 -26.33
CA ASN A 149 33.65 5.78 -26.11
C ASN A 149 32.27 5.19 -26.50
N VAL A 150 31.62 5.76 -27.52
CA VAL A 150 30.32 5.32 -28.04
C VAL A 150 30.51 4.37 -29.22
N GLU A 151 30.02 3.14 -29.13
CA GLU A 151 30.05 2.18 -30.26
C GLU A 151 29.29 2.72 -31.49
N ARG A 152 29.77 2.43 -32.70
CA ARG A 152 29.14 2.83 -33.99
C ARG A 152 27.62 2.62 -34.04
N GLN A 153 27.14 1.51 -33.48
CA GLN A 153 25.72 1.12 -33.50
C GLN A 153 24.82 1.98 -32.61
N HIS A 154 25.41 2.84 -31.77
CA HIS A 154 24.73 3.76 -30.87
C HIS A 154 24.93 5.24 -31.21
N ALA A 155 26.01 5.62 -31.92
CA ALA A 155 26.27 7.00 -32.31
C ALA A 155 25.34 7.47 -33.45
N VAL A 156 24.41 8.39 -33.19
CA VAL A 156 23.39 8.85 -34.16
C VAL A 156 24.00 9.76 -35.24
N TYR A 157 25.04 10.49 -34.87
CA TYR A 157 25.81 11.34 -35.75
C TYR A 157 27.30 11.05 -35.60
N LEU A 158 28.06 11.17 -36.68
CA LEU A 158 29.51 10.99 -36.70
C LEU A 158 30.16 12.15 -37.44
N GLU A 159 31.43 12.41 -37.18
CA GLU A 159 32.19 13.32 -38.02
C GLU A 159 32.20 12.84 -39.48
N PRO A 160 32.27 13.75 -40.47
CA PRO A 160 32.47 13.37 -41.87
C PRO A 160 33.73 12.52 -42.10
N ALA A 161 34.76 12.65 -41.25
CA ALA A 161 35.95 11.80 -41.27
C ALA A 161 35.64 10.36 -40.82
N ASP A 162 34.82 10.19 -39.79
CA ASP A 162 34.44 8.88 -39.25
C ASP A 162 33.44 8.16 -40.13
N ILE A 163 32.52 8.85 -40.80
CA ILE A 163 31.67 8.22 -41.83
C ILE A 163 32.53 7.62 -42.95
N ARG A 164 33.58 8.33 -43.42
CA ARG A 164 34.50 7.78 -44.43
C ARG A 164 35.30 6.57 -43.94
N ARG A 165 35.67 6.53 -42.65
CA ARG A 165 36.29 5.33 -42.03
C ARG A 165 35.28 4.17 -41.98
N VAL A 166 34.05 4.45 -41.58
CA VAL A 166 32.91 3.52 -41.50
C VAL A 166 32.54 2.92 -42.87
N GLU A 167 32.63 3.70 -43.95
CA GLU A 167 32.41 3.27 -45.33
C GLU A 167 33.58 2.44 -45.90
N ALA A 168 34.81 2.66 -45.42
CA ALA A 168 36.00 1.96 -45.89
C ALA A 168 36.09 0.48 -45.43
N GLY A 169 35.34 0.10 -44.39
CA GLY A 169 35.22 -1.29 -43.93
C GLY A 169 35.28 -1.44 -42.41
N PRO A 170 35.10 -2.66 -41.88
CA PRO A 170 35.18 -2.91 -40.45
C PRO A 170 36.61 -2.80 -39.93
N HIS A 171 36.82 -1.90 -38.97
CA HIS A 171 38.01 -1.85 -38.13
C HIS A 171 37.59 -2.07 -36.66
N GLY A 172 38.44 -2.77 -35.92
CA GLY A 172 38.44 -2.87 -34.46
C GLY A 172 37.13 -3.22 -33.74
N ARG A 173 37.08 -2.80 -32.47
CA ARG A 173 35.85 -2.40 -31.79
C ARG A 173 35.83 -0.88 -31.81
N ASP A 174 35.63 -0.30 -32.99
CA ASP A 174 35.74 1.15 -33.12
C ASP A 174 34.64 1.84 -32.32
N VAL A 175 35.10 2.74 -31.45
CA VAL A 175 34.30 3.62 -30.61
C VAL A 175 34.59 5.06 -31.03
N TYR A 176 33.56 5.87 -31.00
CA TYR A 176 33.53 7.20 -31.62
C TYR A 176 33.22 8.26 -30.58
N GLU A 177 33.50 9.51 -30.94
CA GLU A 177 32.92 10.67 -30.30
C GLU A 177 31.65 11.07 -31.08
N THR A 178 30.59 11.45 -30.37
CA THR A 178 29.31 11.79 -31.00
C THR A 178 28.53 12.82 -30.17
N PRO A 179 27.86 13.81 -30.80
CA PRO A 179 27.03 14.75 -30.08
C PRO A 179 25.62 14.20 -29.79
N ALA A 180 25.25 13.01 -30.29
CA ALA A 180 24.01 12.35 -29.94
C ALA A 180 24.10 10.83 -30.04
N ALA A 181 23.61 10.12 -29.02
CA ALA A 181 23.68 8.67 -28.93
C ALA A 181 22.29 8.06 -28.65
N PHE A 182 22.08 6.80 -29.04
CA PHE A 182 20.86 6.04 -28.81
C PHE A 182 21.19 4.55 -28.66
N ALA A 183 21.09 4.01 -27.44
CA ALA A 183 21.43 2.62 -27.13
C ALA A 183 20.23 1.84 -26.58
N PRO A 184 20.11 0.53 -26.90
CA PRO A 184 19.12 -0.34 -26.28
C PRO A 184 19.49 -0.63 -24.82
N VAL A 185 18.52 -0.47 -23.91
CA VAL A 185 18.66 -0.75 -22.47
C VAL A 185 17.53 -1.70 -22.08
N GLY A 186 17.87 -2.98 -21.87
CA GLY A 186 16.88 -4.04 -21.69
C GLY A 186 16.01 -4.23 -22.93
N ARG A 187 14.75 -3.75 -22.89
CA ARG A 187 13.83 -3.69 -24.04
C ARG A 187 13.59 -2.30 -24.59
N GLY A 188 13.86 -1.28 -23.79
CA GLY A 188 13.73 0.12 -24.15
C GLY A 188 15.06 0.71 -24.61
N PHE A 189 15.16 2.03 -24.55
CA PHE A 189 16.30 2.77 -25.08
C PHE A 189 16.68 3.95 -24.20
N LEU A 190 17.98 4.24 -24.13
CA LEU A 190 18.53 5.50 -23.66
C LEU A 190 19.00 6.32 -24.86
N GLY A 191 18.45 7.52 -25.00
CA GLY A 191 18.93 8.57 -25.88
C GLY A 191 19.75 9.63 -25.15
N TYR A 192 20.67 10.25 -25.86
CA TYR A 192 21.41 11.43 -25.43
C TYR A 192 21.48 12.43 -26.60
N ILE A 193 21.26 13.71 -26.29
CA ILE A 193 21.44 14.84 -27.21
C ILE A 193 22.28 15.89 -26.50
N GLY A 194 23.49 16.12 -27.02
CA GLY A 194 24.48 17.02 -26.45
C GLY A 194 24.32 18.49 -26.79
N ASP A 195 23.46 18.82 -27.76
CA ASP A 195 23.16 20.20 -28.18
C ASP A 195 22.68 21.04 -26.98
N VAL A 196 23.34 22.18 -26.79
CA VAL A 196 23.07 23.11 -25.67
C VAL A 196 22.21 24.30 -26.05
N ASN A 197 22.00 24.57 -27.35
CA ASN A 197 21.18 25.69 -27.82
C ASN A 197 19.80 25.25 -28.33
N GLY A 198 19.55 23.94 -28.44
CA GLY A 198 18.28 23.40 -28.92
C GLY A 198 17.96 23.74 -30.37
N GLU A 199 18.95 23.75 -31.26
CA GLU A 199 18.76 24.24 -32.64
C GLU A 199 17.71 23.40 -33.41
N PRO A 200 17.11 23.88 -34.51
CA PRO A 200 16.00 23.19 -35.22
C PRO A 200 16.29 21.79 -35.82
N GLY A 201 17.47 21.22 -35.57
CA GLY A 201 17.76 19.79 -35.73
C GLY A 201 17.42 18.95 -34.50
N THR A 202 17.56 19.48 -33.29
CA THR A 202 17.26 18.82 -32.01
C THR A 202 15.78 18.49 -31.88
N THR A 203 14.86 19.38 -32.29
CA THR A 203 13.41 19.08 -32.33
C THR A 203 13.09 17.86 -33.19
N LYS A 204 13.76 17.73 -34.35
CA LYS A 204 13.60 16.58 -35.26
C LYS A 204 14.20 15.31 -34.69
N LEU A 205 15.30 15.44 -33.94
CA LEU A 205 15.99 14.33 -33.28
C LEU A 205 15.17 13.79 -32.08
N LEU A 206 14.63 14.68 -31.25
CA LEU A 206 13.67 14.36 -30.18
C LEU A 206 12.44 13.65 -30.74
N LEU A 207 11.80 14.21 -31.78
CA LEU A 207 10.68 13.55 -32.48
C LEU A 207 11.08 12.16 -33.02
N ALA A 208 12.29 11.99 -33.55
CA ALA A 208 12.75 10.71 -34.12
C ALA A 208 13.13 9.65 -33.07
N MET A 209 13.49 10.07 -31.85
CA MET A 209 13.70 9.18 -30.69
C MET A 209 12.37 8.83 -30.00
N CYS A 210 11.46 9.79 -29.83
CA CYS A 210 10.14 9.58 -29.22
C CYS A 210 9.20 8.77 -30.13
N LEU A 211 9.05 9.16 -31.40
CA LEU A 211 8.14 8.53 -32.38
C LEU A 211 8.82 7.36 -33.12
N ARG A 212 9.47 6.50 -32.34
CA ARG A 212 10.19 5.29 -32.79
C ARG A 212 9.19 4.22 -33.28
N ARG A 213 9.49 3.59 -34.43
CA ARG A 213 8.53 2.70 -35.13
C ARG A 213 8.13 1.42 -34.39
N ASP A 214 8.95 0.96 -33.44
CA ASP A 214 8.64 -0.17 -32.54
C ASP A 214 8.37 0.26 -31.09
N ALA A 215 8.25 1.58 -30.83
CA ALA A 215 7.92 2.12 -29.52
C ALA A 215 6.42 1.97 -29.24
N ARG A 216 6.05 0.80 -28.73
CA ARG A 216 4.76 0.63 -28.06
C ARG A 216 4.79 1.42 -26.75
N PRO A 217 3.70 2.07 -26.32
CA PRO A 217 3.53 2.32 -24.89
C PRO A 217 3.64 0.96 -24.16
N PRO A 218 4.26 0.90 -22.96
CA PRO A 218 4.22 -0.31 -22.13
C PRO A 218 2.77 -0.78 -22.00
N ALA A 219 2.50 -2.03 -22.40
CA ALA A 219 1.16 -2.43 -22.84
C ALA A 219 0.07 -2.13 -21.79
N THR A 220 -0.99 -1.45 -22.21
CA THR A 220 -2.18 -1.27 -21.38
C THR A 220 -2.77 -2.64 -21.05
N LEU A 221 -3.28 -2.79 -19.83
CA LEU A 221 -4.05 -3.96 -19.40
C LEU A 221 -5.27 -4.12 -20.32
N GLY A 222 -5.15 -5.02 -21.31
CA GLY A 222 -6.21 -5.33 -22.27
C GLY A 222 -5.80 -5.32 -23.76
N THR A 223 -4.68 -4.69 -24.16
CA THR A 223 -4.31 -4.65 -25.60
C THR A 223 -3.08 -5.49 -25.95
N GLY A 224 -3.23 -6.30 -27.00
CA GLY A 224 -2.25 -7.30 -27.43
C GLY A 224 -1.10 -6.76 -28.28
N ALA A 225 -0.14 -7.63 -28.59
CA ALA A 225 0.90 -7.34 -29.57
C ALA A 225 0.31 -7.19 -31.01
N PRO A 226 0.87 -6.31 -31.86
CA PRO A 226 0.51 -6.23 -33.28
C PRO A 226 0.76 -7.56 -34.02
N PRO A 227 0.07 -7.80 -35.15
CA PRO A 227 -0.02 -9.13 -35.74
C PRO A 227 1.26 -9.58 -36.46
N THR A 228 1.70 -10.80 -36.13
CA THR A 228 2.39 -11.68 -37.08
C THR A 228 1.37 -12.66 -37.62
N ASP A 229 1.35 -12.86 -38.94
CA ASP A 229 0.38 -13.70 -39.65
C ASP A 229 0.38 -15.16 -39.15
N ILE A 230 -0.79 -15.68 -38.77
CA ILE A 230 -1.00 -17.09 -38.40
C ILE A 230 -2.23 -17.69 -39.14
N SER A 231 -2.43 -17.28 -40.39
CA SER A 231 -3.41 -17.86 -41.32
C SER A 231 -3.25 -19.38 -41.53
N SER A 232 -2.10 -19.97 -41.15
CA SER A 232 -1.77 -21.39 -41.30
C SER A 232 -2.22 -22.32 -40.18
N VAL A 233 -2.75 -21.82 -39.04
CA VAL A 233 -3.04 -22.67 -37.85
C VAL A 233 -4.54 -22.86 -37.56
N MET A 234 -5.43 -22.06 -38.15
CA MET A 234 -6.87 -22.07 -37.79
C MET A 234 -7.67 -23.32 -38.23
N ASN A 235 -7.14 -24.19 -39.10
CA ASN A 235 -7.93 -25.25 -39.75
C ASN A 235 -7.93 -26.64 -39.06
N SER A 236 -7.44 -26.76 -37.81
CA SER A 236 -7.25 -28.09 -37.16
C SER A 236 -7.78 -28.23 -35.73
N ALA A 237 -8.64 -27.32 -35.23
CA ALA A 237 -9.13 -27.35 -33.85
C ALA A 237 -10.64 -27.03 -33.68
N ALA A 238 -11.46 -27.35 -34.70
CA ALA A 238 -12.91 -27.11 -34.68
C ALA A 238 -13.70 -28.24 -33.99
N ALA A 239 -13.36 -28.59 -32.74
CA ALA A 239 -14.14 -29.53 -31.92
C ALA A 239 -13.90 -29.31 -30.41
N ALA A 240 -14.97 -29.46 -29.63
CA ALA A 240 -14.97 -29.53 -28.16
C ALA A 240 -14.31 -28.35 -27.39
N ILE A 241 -15.00 -27.20 -27.34
CA ILE A 241 -14.83 -26.21 -26.27
C ILE A 241 -15.81 -26.56 -25.13
N PRO A 242 -15.35 -26.94 -23.92
CA PRO A 242 -16.16 -26.82 -22.72
C PRO A 242 -16.37 -25.33 -22.44
N SER A 243 -17.61 -24.87 -22.33
CA SER A 243 -17.90 -23.44 -22.13
C SER A 243 -17.22 -22.91 -20.87
N ALA A 244 -16.67 -21.69 -20.96
CA ALA A 244 -16.36 -20.93 -19.76
C ALA A 244 -17.65 -20.69 -18.96
N VAL A 245 -17.56 -20.76 -17.63
CA VAL A 245 -18.65 -20.32 -16.74
C VAL A 245 -18.64 -18.79 -16.73
N PRO A 246 -19.72 -18.11 -17.16
CA PRO A 246 -19.75 -16.66 -17.18
C PRO A 246 -20.09 -16.12 -15.78
N LEU A 247 -19.23 -15.26 -15.23
CA LEU A 247 -19.62 -14.32 -14.17
C LEU A 247 -20.24 -13.07 -14.82
N ASN A 248 -21.37 -13.27 -15.49
CA ASN A 248 -22.27 -12.19 -15.84
C ASN A 248 -23.13 -11.88 -14.61
N ASN A 249 -22.84 -10.78 -13.93
CA ASN A 249 -23.85 -10.07 -13.15
C ASN A 249 -23.65 -8.57 -13.42
N PRO A 250 -24.66 -7.84 -13.94
CA PRO A 250 -24.56 -6.38 -14.09
C PRO A 250 -24.50 -5.71 -12.71
N ARG A 251 -23.82 -4.56 -12.62
CA ARG A 251 -23.93 -3.71 -11.41
C ARG A 251 -25.38 -3.29 -11.23
N ARG A 252 -25.95 -3.60 -10.07
CA ARG A 252 -27.32 -3.22 -9.67
C ARG A 252 -27.48 -1.71 -9.64
N LYS A 253 -28.63 -1.20 -10.07
CA LYS A 253 -29.09 0.17 -9.76
C LYS A 253 -29.78 0.18 -8.41
N VAL A 254 -29.28 0.98 -7.46
CA VAL A 254 -29.88 1.16 -6.14
C VAL A 254 -30.30 2.62 -5.98
N LEU A 255 -31.58 2.84 -5.69
CA LEU A 255 -32.14 4.16 -5.40
C LEU A 255 -32.37 4.30 -3.89
N LEU A 256 -31.80 5.33 -3.28
CA LEU A 256 -31.91 5.64 -1.85
C LEU A 256 -32.78 6.88 -1.65
N LEU A 257 -33.90 6.73 -0.93
CA LEU A 257 -34.88 7.79 -0.70
C LEU A 257 -34.69 8.41 0.69
N SER A 258 -33.86 9.45 0.75
CA SER A 258 -33.47 10.19 1.96
C SER A 258 -34.26 11.48 2.15
N LEU A 259 -35.59 11.39 2.06
CA LEU A 259 -36.55 12.52 2.09
C LEU A 259 -36.47 13.39 3.37
N GLN A 260 -35.98 12.83 4.48
CA GLN A 260 -35.68 13.54 5.72
C GLN A 260 -34.38 12.96 6.28
N LYS A 261 -33.26 13.64 6.02
CA LYS A 261 -31.90 13.23 6.40
C LYS A 261 -31.43 14.09 7.58
N TYR A 262 -30.85 13.45 8.60
CA TYR A 262 -30.28 14.10 9.79
C TYR A 262 -28.75 14.18 9.66
N ASP A 263 -28.11 15.15 10.31
CA ASP A 263 -26.68 15.43 10.13
C ASP A 263 -25.77 14.24 10.52
N TRP A 264 -26.16 13.44 11.53
CA TRP A 264 -25.45 12.24 11.97
C TRP A 264 -25.63 11.01 11.04
N HIS A 265 -26.59 11.05 10.10
CA HIS A 265 -27.00 9.88 9.31
C HIS A 265 -25.90 9.34 8.40
N ASP A 266 -25.04 10.21 7.85
CA ASP A 266 -23.93 9.79 6.99
C ASP A 266 -22.74 9.20 7.78
N GLU A 267 -22.58 9.52 9.07
CA GLU A 267 -21.54 8.90 9.91
C GLU A 267 -21.98 7.50 10.36
N VAL A 268 -23.19 7.38 10.94
CA VAL A 268 -23.76 6.11 11.43
C VAL A 268 -23.82 5.06 10.31
N TYR A 269 -24.30 5.43 9.13
CA TYR A 269 -24.47 4.50 8.00
C TYR A 269 -23.30 4.55 6.99
N SER A 270 -22.15 5.12 7.38
CA SER A 270 -20.97 5.32 6.51
C SER A 270 -20.49 4.03 5.80
N GLN A 271 -20.52 2.87 6.48
CA GLN A 271 -20.21 1.57 5.88
C GLN A 271 -21.18 1.19 4.73
N LEU A 272 -22.48 1.45 4.89
CA LEU A 272 -23.51 1.14 3.89
C LEU A 272 -23.35 2.02 2.64
N TYR A 273 -23.18 3.34 2.82
CA TYR A 273 -22.90 4.27 1.72
C TYR A 273 -21.62 3.87 0.95
N ARG A 274 -20.53 3.55 1.68
CA ARG A 274 -19.24 3.13 1.09
C ARG A 274 -19.37 1.84 0.28
N ALA A 275 -20.04 0.83 0.83
CA ALA A 275 -20.25 -0.46 0.18
C ALA A 275 -21.15 -0.35 -1.07
N LEU A 276 -22.23 0.44 -1.00
CA LEU A 276 -23.13 0.69 -2.12
C LEU A 276 -22.44 1.45 -3.26
N ALA A 277 -21.74 2.55 -2.97
CA ALA A 277 -21.01 3.34 -3.98
C ALA A 277 -19.93 2.52 -4.72
N ARG A 278 -19.31 1.55 -4.02
CA ARG A 278 -18.26 0.68 -4.56
C ARG A 278 -18.79 -0.46 -5.45
N ASN A 279 -19.95 -1.04 -5.11
CA ASN A 279 -20.46 -2.25 -5.73
C ASN A 279 -21.76 -2.10 -6.56
N ALA A 280 -22.49 -0.99 -6.41
CA ALA A 280 -23.71 -0.68 -7.15
C ALA A 280 -23.60 0.63 -7.96
N TYR A 281 -24.61 0.93 -8.76
CA TYR A 281 -24.92 2.29 -9.22
C TYR A 281 -25.89 2.91 -8.22
N LEU A 282 -25.36 3.63 -7.23
CA LEU A 282 -26.14 4.33 -6.22
C LEU A 282 -26.65 5.68 -6.75
N SER A 283 -27.91 5.99 -6.45
CA SER A 283 -28.51 7.33 -6.59
C SER A 283 -29.24 7.65 -5.29
N GLU A 284 -28.89 8.74 -4.61
CA GLU A 284 -29.63 9.25 -3.45
C GLU A 284 -30.54 10.40 -3.88
N VAL A 285 -31.76 10.45 -3.31
CA VAL A 285 -32.75 11.48 -3.57
C VAL A 285 -33.34 11.99 -2.25
N CYS A 286 -33.10 13.27 -1.95
CA CYS A 286 -33.53 13.92 -0.72
C CYS A 286 -34.79 14.79 -0.87
N ASN A 287 -35.36 14.89 -2.07
CA ASN A 287 -36.51 15.74 -2.39
C ASN A 287 -37.71 14.89 -2.86
N PRO A 288 -38.91 15.04 -2.26
CA PRO A 288 -40.11 14.30 -2.67
C PRO A 288 -40.49 14.44 -4.16
N ALA A 289 -40.24 15.61 -4.79
CA ALA A 289 -40.54 15.78 -6.22
C ALA A 289 -39.65 14.91 -7.13
N ASP A 290 -38.35 14.85 -6.82
CA ASP A 290 -37.38 14.05 -7.57
C ASP A 290 -37.59 12.54 -7.32
N ALA A 291 -38.08 12.16 -6.13
CA ALA A 291 -38.46 10.77 -5.83
C ALA A 291 -39.65 10.30 -6.67
N VAL A 292 -40.64 11.17 -6.91
CA VAL A 292 -41.73 10.89 -7.88
C VAL A 292 -41.19 10.76 -9.30
N SER A 293 -40.17 11.55 -9.68
CA SER A 293 -39.52 11.49 -10.99
C SER A 293 -38.77 10.17 -11.22
N ALA A 294 -37.87 9.81 -10.29
CA ALA A 294 -37.09 8.56 -10.36
C ALA A 294 -37.99 7.31 -10.38
N LEU A 295 -39.07 7.30 -9.58
CA LEU A 295 -40.10 6.25 -9.60
C LEU A 295 -41.10 6.39 -10.78
N SER A 296 -40.78 7.18 -11.79
CA SER A 296 -41.53 7.30 -13.06
C SER A 296 -40.66 7.02 -14.30
N GLU A 297 -39.37 6.76 -14.14
CA GLU A 297 -38.48 6.53 -15.28
C GLU A 297 -38.75 5.19 -16.00
N PRO A 298 -38.53 5.11 -17.33
CA PRO A 298 -38.61 3.86 -18.08
C PRO A 298 -37.61 2.77 -17.63
N SER A 299 -36.55 3.13 -16.90
CA SER A 299 -35.51 2.19 -16.42
C SER A 299 -35.39 2.19 -14.90
N LEU A 300 -36.47 1.73 -14.26
CA LEU A 300 -36.60 1.54 -12.81
C LEU A 300 -35.37 0.86 -12.17
N PRO A 301 -35.04 1.17 -10.90
CA PRO A 301 -33.90 0.58 -10.20
C PRO A 301 -34.12 -0.91 -9.87
N ASP A 302 -33.04 -1.66 -9.68
CA ASP A 302 -33.07 -3.06 -9.22
C ASP A 302 -33.58 -3.16 -7.77
N ALA A 303 -33.17 -2.21 -6.93
CA ALA A 303 -33.63 -2.08 -5.54
C ALA A 303 -33.85 -0.62 -5.15
N VAL A 304 -34.79 -0.39 -4.22
CA VAL A 304 -35.05 0.90 -3.58
C VAL A 304 -34.88 0.73 -2.07
N ILE A 305 -34.07 1.59 -1.44
CA ILE A 305 -33.95 1.73 0.01
C ILE A 305 -34.69 3.01 0.41
N VAL A 306 -35.50 2.94 1.47
CA VAL A 306 -36.10 4.11 2.14
C VAL A 306 -35.48 4.22 3.52
N SER A 307 -34.80 5.34 3.78
CA SER A 307 -33.89 5.51 4.93
C SER A 307 -34.50 6.19 6.15
N ASN A 308 -35.73 6.73 6.03
CA ASN A 308 -36.39 7.56 7.05
C ASN A 308 -37.92 7.49 6.89
N ALA A 309 -38.65 7.79 7.97
CA ALA A 309 -40.09 7.60 8.04
C ALA A 309 -40.96 8.73 7.43
N ALA A 310 -40.39 9.74 6.75
CA ALA A 310 -41.16 10.83 6.14
C ALA A 310 -42.22 10.34 5.13
N ILE A 311 -41.98 9.17 4.52
CA ILE A 311 -42.95 8.49 3.64
C ILE A 311 -44.26 8.08 4.34
N THR A 312 -44.31 8.09 5.68
CA THR A 312 -45.51 7.82 6.49
C THR A 312 -46.41 9.04 6.68
N GLU A 313 -45.99 10.23 6.22
CA GLU A 313 -46.80 11.43 6.25
C GLU A 313 -48.08 11.32 5.40
N LYS A 314 -49.13 12.03 5.83
CA LYS A 314 -50.39 12.16 5.09
C LYS A 314 -50.34 13.23 3.98
N SER A 315 -49.15 13.67 3.57
CA SER A 315 -48.99 14.66 2.50
C SER A 315 -49.34 14.06 1.13
N GLN A 316 -49.90 14.85 0.22
CA GLN A 316 -50.33 14.36 -1.09
C GLN A 316 -49.16 13.85 -1.96
N ILE A 317 -47.94 14.36 -1.72
CA ILE A 317 -46.74 13.92 -2.43
C ILE A 317 -46.15 12.65 -1.81
N HIS A 318 -46.09 12.53 -0.48
CA HIS A 318 -45.66 11.29 0.19
C HIS A 318 -46.62 10.13 -0.10
N MET A 319 -47.94 10.37 -0.13
CA MET A 319 -48.92 9.37 -0.57
C MET A 319 -48.75 8.93 -2.05
N ASN A 320 -48.31 9.83 -2.95
CA ASN A 320 -48.02 9.49 -4.36
C ASN A 320 -46.75 8.62 -4.48
N ILE A 321 -45.67 8.99 -3.77
CA ILE A 321 -44.44 8.17 -3.69
C ILE A 321 -44.77 6.80 -3.12
N LEU A 322 -45.55 6.73 -2.03
CA LEU A 322 -45.96 5.49 -1.38
C LEU A 322 -46.79 4.60 -2.31
N GLN A 323 -47.72 5.17 -3.09
CA GLN A 323 -48.45 4.42 -4.12
C GLN A 323 -47.51 3.86 -5.20
N LYS A 324 -46.54 4.64 -5.66
CA LYS A 324 -45.53 4.20 -6.64
C LYS A 324 -44.61 3.11 -6.09
N LEU A 325 -44.22 3.19 -4.83
CA LEU A 325 -43.43 2.15 -4.15
C LEU A 325 -44.21 0.83 -4.05
N VAL A 326 -45.50 0.89 -3.70
CA VAL A 326 -46.40 -0.28 -3.68
C VAL A 326 -46.55 -0.91 -5.07
N GLU A 327 -46.65 -0.10 -6.12
CA GLU A 327 -46.70 -0.58 -7.51
C GLU A 327 -45.36 -1.19 -7.97
N TYR A 328 -44.24 -0.54 -7.63
CA TYR A 328 -42.88 -0.99 -7.92
C TYR A 328 -42.60 -2.38 -7.32
N THR A 329 -42.87 -2.58 -6.02
CA THR A 329 -42.68 -3.89 -5.37
C THR A 329 -43.55 -4.95 -6.05
N LYS A 330 -44.86 -4.68 -6.22
CA LYS A 330 -45.80 -5.65 -6.80
C LYS A 330 -45.44 -6.04 -8.24
N ASN A 331 -44.75 -5.17 -8.98
CA ASN A 331 -44.32 -5.43 -10.35
C ASN A 331 -42.97 -6.15 -10.51
N GLY A 332 -42.17 -6.32 -9.45
CA GLY A 332 -40.89 -7.04 -9.52
C GLY A 332 -39.71 -6.33 -8.86
N GLY A 333 -39.89 -5.10 -8.38
CA GLY A 333 -38.85 -4.36 -7.66
C GLY A 333 -38.59 -4.89 -6.25
N THR A 334 -37.38 -4.71 -5.75
CA THR A 334 -37.06 -4.95 -4.33
C THR A 334 -37.10 -3.64 -3.57
N LEU A 335 -37.98 -3.53 -2.57
CA LEU A 335 -38.11 -2.36 -1.71
C LEU A 335 -37.65 -2.72 -0.29
N ILE A 336 -36.82 -1.88 0.32
CA ILE A 336 -36.24 -2.11 1.65
C ILE A 336 -36.50 -0.88 2.52
N PHE A 337 -37.13 -1.08 3.67
CA PHE A 337 -37.23 -0.12 4.75
C PHE A 337 -36.11 -0.38 5.75
N ALA A 338 -35.20 0.57 5.96
CA ALA A 338 -34.01 0.39 6.78
C ALA A 338 -33.46 1.75 7.26
N MET A 339 -32.32 1.74 7.96
CA MET A 339 -31.70 2.93 8.53
C MET A 339 -32.69 3.63 9.49
N SER A 340 -32.65 4.96 9.63
CA SER A 340 -33.56 5.72 10.52
C SER A 340 -35.08 5.59 10.23
N PHE A 341 -35.50 4.79 9.24
CA PHE A 341 -36.91 4.44 9.06
C PHE A 341 -37.49 3.73 10.29
N SER A 342 -36.72 2.85 10.94
CA SER A 342 -37.14 2.11 12.14
C SER A 342 -37.38 3.05 13.32
N SER A 343 -36.40 3.89 13.66
CA SER A 343 -36.43 4.89 14.75
C SER A 343 -37.68 5.77 14.72
N PHE A 344 -38.10 6.18 13.52
CA PHE A 344 -39.18 7.15 13.33
C PHE A 344 -40.49 6.54 12.79
N LEU A 345 -40.61 5.20 12.70
CA LEU A 345 -41.86 4.52 12.33
C LEU A 345 -42.86 4.60 13.51
N PRO A 346 -43.98 5.33 13.42
CA PRO A 346 -44.90 5.46 14.55
C PRO A 346 -45.63 4.13 14.77
N PRO A 347 -45.54 3.49 15.96
CA PRO A 347 -45.93 2.10 16.14
C PRO A 347 -47.40 1.85 15.82
N LEU A 348 -48.28 2.74 16.30
CA LEU A 348 -49.72 2.72 16.04
C LEU A 348 -50.12 2.87 14.54
N LYS A 349 -49.17 3.15 13.65
CA LYS A 349 -49.38 3.22 12.19
C LYS A 349 -48.71 2.07 11.42
N ALA A 350 -47.85 1.28 12.03
CA ALA A 350 -47.07 0.24 11.35
C ALA A 350 -47.97 -0.75 10.60
N ARG A 351 -49.03 -1.25 11.26
CA ARG A 351 -50.03 -2.10 10.62
C ARG A 351 -50.74 -1.47 9.42
N GLU A 352 -51.19 -0.23 9.55
CA GLU A 352 -51.84 0.50 8.44
C GLU A 352 -50.87 0.63 7.26
N PHE A 353 -49.60 0.90 7.55
CA PHE A 353 -48.54 1.06 6.58
C PHE A 353 -48.25 -0.23 5.81
N PHE A 354 -47.90 -1.34 6.48
CA PHE A 354 -47.56 -2.61 5.82
C PHE A 354 -48.77 -3.28 5.14
N GLN A 355 -50.00 -3.03 5.62
CA GLN A 355 -51.23 -3.49 4.96
C GLN A 355 -51.37 -3.00 3.50
N ARG A 356 -50.69 -1.91 3.10
CA ARG A 356 -50.65 -1.42 1.71
C ARG A 356 -50.00 -2.42 0.74
N TRP A 357 -49.04 -3.21 1.23
CA TRP A 357 -48.45 -4.35 0.49
C TRP A 357 -49.27 -5.64 0.65
N GLY A 358 -50.27 -5.67 1.53
CA GLY A 358 -51.09 -6.84 1.85
C GLY A 358 -50.56 -7.66 3.03
N LEU A 359 -49.59 -7.14 3.77
CA LEU A 359 -48.90 -7.84 4.86
C LEU A 359 -49.55 -7.50 6.22
N PRO A 360 -49.65 -8.45 7.15
CA PRO A 360 -50.27 -8.26 8.46
C PRO A 360 -49.31 -7.69 9.53
N TRP A 361 -48.08 -7.35 9.15
CA TRP A 361 -47.01 -6.92 10.05
C TRP A 361 -47.42 -5.71 10.90
N ASP A 362 -47.00 -5.70 12.16
CA ASP A 362 -47.26 -4.64 13.12
C ASP A 362 -46.00 -4.35 13.94
N ALA A 363 -45.91 -3.18 14.58
CA ALA A 363 -44.75 -2.84 15.40
C ALA A 363 -44.65 -3.77 16.62
N GLY A 364 -43.48 -4.35 16.84
CA GLY A 364 -43.13 -5.18 17.99
C GLY A 364 -42.57 -4.39 19.16
N SER A 365 -41.83 -5.07 20.04
CA SER A 365 -40.97 -4.45 21.05
C SER A 365 -39.77 -3.72 20.42
N TYR A 366 -39.14 -2.87 21.23
CA TYR A 366 -37.93 -2.11 20.90
C TYR A 366 -36.88 -2.34 21.99
N PHE A 367 -35.81 -3.08 21.69
CA PHE A 367 -34.71 -3.33 22.63
C PHE A 367 -33.41 -3.74 21.92
N ARG A 368 -32.31 -3.85 22.70
CA ARG A 368 -31.07 -4.49 22.26
C ARG A 368 -31.03 -5.93 22.73
N THR A 369 -30.62 -6.85 21.86
CA THR A 369 -30.16 -8.19 22.23
C THR A 369 -29.32 -8.79 21.11
N THR A 370 -28.64 -9.91 21.39
CA THR A 370 -28.00 -10.78 20.41
C THR A 370 -29.03 -11.64 19.69
N PHE A 371 -29.18 -11.45 18.38
CA PHE A 371 -30.01 -12.26 17.50
C PHE A 371 -29.17 -13.23 16.68
N ALA A 372 -29.74 -14.37 16.31
CA ALA A 372 -29.14 -15.33 15.38
C ALA A 372 -29.98 -15.46 14.10
N LEU A 373 -29.36 -15.95 13.02
CA LEU A 373 -30.07 -16.28 11.78
C LEU A 373 -31.20 -17.28 12.04
N ASN A 374 -32.32 -17.09 11.34
CA ASN A 374 -33.52 -17.89 11.48
C ASN A 374 -33.21 -19.41 11.38
N PRO A 375 -33.49 -20.22 12.42
CA PRO A 375 -33.16 -21.65 12.42
C PRO A 375 -34.00 -22.48 11.42
N ALA A 376 -35.06 -21.93 10.84
CA ALA A 376 -35.78 -22.51 9.70
C ALA A 376 -35.09 -22.26 8.34
N GLY A 377 -34.01 -21.47 8.32
CA GLY A 377 -33.32 -20.97 7.13
C GLY A 377 -33.76 -19.56 6.75
N VAL A 378 -32.89 -18.83 6.04
CA VAL A 378 -33.15 -17.44 5.65
C VAL A 378 -34.13 -17.32 4.47
N PRO A 379 -34.93 -16.24 4.38
CA PRO A 379 -35.89 -16.05 3.30
C PRO A 379 -35.21 -15.91 1.92
N ARG A 380 -35.61 -16.75 0.96
CA ARG A 380 -35.09 -16.66 -0.42
C ARG A 380 -35.54 -15.34 -1.09
N PRO A 381 -34.71 -14.71 -1.92
CA PRO A 381 -33.41 -15.17 -2.46
C PRO A 381 -32.15 -14.94 -1.61
N LEU A 382 -32.23 -14.48 -0.36
CA LEU A 382 -31.04 -14.19 0.46
C LEU A 382 -30.16 -15.44 0.66
N SER A 383 -28.84 -15.28 0.65
CA SER A 383 -27.90 -16.35 1.01
C SER A 383 -27.47 -16.26 2.46
N GLU A 384 -27.67 -17.34 3.21
CA GLU A 384 -27.15 -17.51 4.58
C GLU A 384 -25.62 -17.28 4.63
N SER A 385 -24.90 -17.63 3.56
CA SER A 385 -23.45 -17.44 3.42
C SER A 385 -22.99 -15.98 3.26
N ALA A 386 -23.91 -15.03 3.08
CA ALA A 386 -23.62 -13.60 2.95
C ALA A 386 -23.91 -12.82 4.24
N LEU A 387 -24.52 -13.47 5.24
CA LEU A 387 -25.01 -12.87 6.47
C LEU A 387 -24.16 -13.29 7.68
N VAL A 388 -24.23 -12.50 8.75
CA VAL A 388 -23.51 -12.78 10.01
C VAL A 388 -24.34 -13.81 10.81
N PRO A 389 -23.78 -14.92 11.31
CA PRO A 389 -24.57 -15.96 11.98
C PRO A 389 -25.35 -15.48 13.22
N SER A 390 -24.75 -14.57 14.00
CA SER A 390 -25.39 -13.88 15.12
C SER A 390 -24.65 -12.58 15.46
N PHE A 391 -25.37 -11.56 15.93
CA PHE A 391 -24.82 -10.29 16.43
C PHE A 391 -25.83 -9.56 17.33
N SER A 392 -25.34 -8.66 18.20
CA SER A 392 -26.19 -7.74 18.96
C SER A 392 -26.59 -6.53 18.12
N MET A 393 -27.88 -6.16 18.20
CA MET A 393 -28.43 -4.93 17.60
C MET A 393 -29.52 -4.32 18.47
N LYS A 394 -29.60 -2.98 18.53
CA LYS A 394 -30.76 -2.25 19.09
C LYS A 394 -31.75 -2.05 17.95
N ALA A 395 -32.92 -2.67 18.03
CA ALA A 395 -33.83 -2.72 16.89
C ALA A 395 -35.30 -2.61 17.28
N LEU A 396 -36.08 -1.98 16.41
CA LEU A 396 -37.55 -2.08 16.43
C LEU A 396 -37.96 -3.38 15.73
N HIS A 397 -38.75 -4.21 16.41
CA HIS A 397 -39.20 -5.47 15.84
C HIS A 397 -40.47 -5.32 15.00
N LEU A 398 -40.75 -6.32 14.18
CA LEU A 398 -42.06 -6.57 13.61
C LEU A 398 -42.67 -7.86 14.17
N LYS A 399 -43.93 -7.77 14.61
CA LYS A 399 -44.79 -8.90 14.96
C LYS A 399 -45.81 -9.20 13.88
N ASN A 400 -46.50 -10.34 14.02
CA ASN A 400 -47.35 -10.93 12.98
C ASN A 400 -46.58 -11.27 11.68
N VAL A 401 -45.27 -11.48 11.76
CA VAL A 401 -44.42 -11.90 10.63
C VAL A 401 -44.48 -13.43 10.49
N SER A 402 -44.62 -13.92 9.26
CA SER A 402 -44.50 -15.35 8.96
C SER A 402 -43.06 -15.83 9.17
N SER A 403 -42.87 -16.98 9.83
CA SER A 403 -41.55 -17.54 10.12
C SER A 403 -40.70 -17.86 8.88
N GLU A 404 -41.31 -18.01 7.69
CA GLU A 404 -40.62 -18.13 6.39
C GLU A 404 -40.07 -16.78 5.86
N SER A 405 -40.33 -15.68 6.56
CA SER A 405 -39.98 -14.31 6.15
C SER A 405 -39.11 -13.55 7.15
N GLY A 406 -39.02 -13.99 8.40
CA GLY A 406 -38.04 -13.47 9.36
C GLY A 406 -36.63 -13.92 9.00
N VAL A 407 -35.65 -13.02 9.10
CA VAL A 407 -34.24 -13.29 8.78
C VAL A 407 -33.44 -13.63 10.04
N TYR A 408 -33.73 -12.93 11.14
CA TYR A 408 -33.07 -13.07 12.44
C TYR A 408 -34.12 -13.21 13.56
N TYR A 409 -33.79 -13.97 14.60
CA TYR A 409 -34.63 -14.18 15.79
C TYR A 409 -33.77 -14.21 17.06
N ALA A 410 -34.38 -13.94 18.22
CA ALA A 410 -33.74 -14.18 19.51
C ALA A 410 -33.49 -15.69 19.72
N THR A 411 -32.46 -16.02 20.51
CA THR A 411 -32.11 -17.39 20.89
C THR A 411 -32.53 -17.67 22.34
N PRO A 412 -32.58 -18.94 22.79
CA PRO A 412 -32.81 -19.25 24.20
C PRO A 412 -31.72 -18.73 25.16
N ASP A 413 -30.53 -18.39 24.64
CA ASP A 413 -29.42 -17.80 25.38
C ASP A 413 -29.38 -16.25 25.24
N SER A 414 -30.39 -15.65 24.59
CA SER A 414 -30.49 -14.20 24.38
C SER A 414 -31.26 -13.53 25.51
N HIS A 415 -30.66 -12.48 26.08
CA HIS A 415 -31.24 -11.65 27.13
C HIS A 415 -31.40 -10.21 26.63
N ILE A 416 -32.32 -9.44 27.22
CA ILE A 416 -32.44 -8.01 26.92
C ILE A 416 -31.19 -7.29 27.45
N GLU A 417 -30.45 -6.66 26.55
CA GLU A 417 -29.22 -5.93 26.84
C GLU A 417 -29.57 -4.48 27.21
N SER A 418 -29.13 -4.02 28.39
CA SER A 418 -29.28 -2.65 28.88
C SER A 418 -27.95 -2.16 29.47
N HIS A 419 -27.71 -0.85 29.39
CA HIS A 419 -26.57 -0.20 30.05
C HIS A 419 -26.83 0.13 31.53
N VAL A 420 -28.07 -0.01 32.01
CA VAL A 420 -28.52 0.49 33.33
C VAL A 420 -29.21 -0.59 34.15
N PHE A 421 -30.06 -1.42 33.52
CA PHE A 421 -30.72 -2.55 34.19
C PHE A 421 -29.92 -3.85 34.01
N ALA A 422 -30.06 -4.76 34.98
CA ALA A 422 -29.57 -6.13 34.81
C ALA A 422 -30.28 -6.81 33.62
N PRO A 423 -29.63 -7.76 32.91
CA PRO A 423 -30.22 -8.37 31.72
C PRO A 423 -31.53 -9.12 32.03
N ASP A 424 -32.63 -8.70 31.39
CA ASP A 424 -33.94 -9.37 31.53
C ASP A 424 -34.03 -10.61 30.62
N GLU A 425 -34.92 -11.56 30.96
CA GLU A 425 -35.32 -12.63 30.06
C GLU A 425 -36.26 -12.10 28.96
N ILE A 426 -36.04 -12.53 27.71
CA ILE A 426 -36.93 -12.20 26.59
C ILE A 426 -38.23 -13.01 26.73
N SER A 427 -39.38 -12.34 26.69
CA SER A 427 -40.66 -13.04 26.88
C SER A 427 -40.99 -14.01 25.72
N PRO A 428 -41.83 -15.04 25.95
CA PRO A 428 -42.24 -15.97 24.89
C PRO A 428 -42.99 -15.33 23.72
N GLU A 429 -43.54 -14.12 23.90
CA GLU A 429 -44.19 -13.36 22.81
C GLU A 429 -43.14 -12.59 22.00
N GLU A 430 -42.21 -11.88 22.66
CA GLU A 430 -41.11 -11.15 22.02
C GLU A 430 -40.15 -12.08 21.26
N ALA A 431 -39.94 -13.30 21.75
CA ALA A 431 -39.16 -14.34 21.05
C ALA A 431 -39.78 -14.78 19.70
N THR A 432 -41.05 -14.44 19.41
CA THR A 432 -41.69 -14.67 18.10
C THR A 432 -41.61 -13.46 17.16
N GLU A 433 -41.16 -12.31 17.66
CA GLU A 433 -40.95 -11.11 16.85
C GLU A 433 -39.58 -11.15 16.16
N THR A 434 -39.37 -10.27 15.18
CA THR A 434 -38.10 -10.24 14.43
C THR A 434 -37.67 -8.81 14.08
N PRO A 435 -36.38 -8.45 14.26
CA PRO A 435 -35.82 -7.16 13.83
C PRO A 435 -35.59 -7.07 12.32
N ALA A 436 -35.79 -8.15 11.56
CA ALA A 436 -35.34 -8.23 10.17
C ALA A 436 -36.22 -9.15 9.33
N VAL A 437 -36.84 -8.63 8.28
CA VAL A 437 -37.85 -9.35 7.48
C VAL A 437 -37.56 -9.21 5.98
N PHE A 438 -37.73 -10.28 5.21
CA PHE A 438 -37.73 -10.24 3.75
C PHE A 438 -38.82 -11.15 3.20
N ALA A 439 -39.81 -10.59 2.50
CA ALA A 439 -40.99 -11.32 2.02
C ALA A 439 -41.34 -11.02 0.56
N PRO A 440 -41.87 -12.00 -0.20
CA PRO A 440 -42.35 -11.78 -1.56
C PRO A 440 -43.67 -10.97 -1.54
N VAL A 441 -43.75 -9.94 -2.39
CA VAL A 441 -44.99 -9.17 -2.61
C VAL A 441 -45.24 -9.01 -4.10
N GLY A 442 -46.29 -9.67 -4.61
CA GLY A 442 -46.59 -9.71 -6.04
C GLY A 442 -45.52 -10.47 -6.81
N ARG A 443 -44.68 -9.74 -7.57
CA ARG A 443 -43.52 -10.29 -8.28
C ARG A 443 -42.16 -9.88 -7.69
N GLY A 444 -42.14 -8.94 -6.75
CA GLY A 444 -40.93 -8.40 -6.11
C GLY A 444 -40.86 -8.76 -4.64
N PHE A 445 -40.01 -8.04 -3.90
CA PHE A 445 -39.72 -8.31 -2.48
C PHE A 445 -39.84 -7.06 -1.62
N LEU A 446 -40.39 -7.21 -0.42
CA LEU A 446 -40.37 -6.19 0.63
C LEU A 446 -39.44 -6.63 1.76
N GLY A 447 -38.44 -5.79 2.04
CA GLY A 447 -37.54 -5.90 3.17
C GLY A 447 -37.84 -4.88 4.26
N TYR A 448 -37.57 -5.28 5.51
CA TYR A 448 -37.52 -4.42 6.68
C TYR A 448 -36.28 -4.76 7.50
N VAL A 449 -35.56 -3.75 7.98
CA VAL A 449 -34.43 -3.86 8.90
C VAL A 449 -34.66 -2.84 10.01
N GLY A 450 -34.82 -3.34 11.24
CA GLY A 450 -35.26 -2.58 12.41
C GLY A 450 -34.14 -1.92 13.22
N ASP A 451 -32.89 -2.26 12.95
CA ASP A 451 -31.70 -1.64 13.55
C ASP A 451 -31.70 -0.11 13.39
N VAL A 452 -31.34 0.61 14.46
CA VAL A 452 -31.26 2.08 14.52
C VAL A 452 -29.81 2.61 14.48
N ASN A 453 -28.81 1.78 14.77
CA ASN A 453 -27.39 2.13 14.93
C ASN A 453 -26.50 1.76 13.72
N GLY A 454 -27.03 1.07 12.71
CA GLY A 454 -26.28 0.70 11.50
C GLY A 454 -25.14 -0.28 11.76
N GLU A 455 -25.37 -1.32 12.56
CA GLU A 455 -24.34 -2.32 12.89
C GLU A 455 -23.90 -3.15 11.66
N GLN A 456 -22.74 -3.82 11.74
CA GLN A 456 -22.15 -4.47 10.56
C GLN A 456 -23.01 -5.61 9.98
N GLY A 457 -23.76 -6.31 10.84
CA GLY A 457 -24.64 -7.41 10.44
C GLY A 457 -25.89 -6.94 9.69
N SER A 458 -26.49 -5.81 10.10
CA SER A 458 -27.64 -5.20 9.45
C SER A 458 -27.23 -4.55 8.12
N THR A 459 -26.07 -3.88 8.08
CA THR A 459 -25.48 -3.31 6.85
C THR A 459 -25.29 -4.38 5.78
N ARG A 460 -24.76 -5.55 6.15
CA ARG A 460 -24.65 -6.71 5.23
C ARG A 460 -26.00 -7.25 4.78
N LEU A 461 -26.99 -7.29 5.68
CA LEU A 461 -28.34 -7.69 5.31
C LEU A 461 -28.96 -6.74 4.26
N ILE A 462 -28.84 -5.43 4.43
CA ILE A 462 -29.35 -4.43 3.48
C ILE A 462 -28.69 -4.61 2.09
N LEU A 463 -27.38 -4.87 2.06
CA LEU A 463 -26.63 -5.13 0.83
C LEU A 463 -27.07 -6.43 0.12
N GLU A 464 -27.25 -7.52 0.86
CA GLU A 464 -27.74 -8.80 0.31
C GLU A 464 -29.21 -8.71 -0.14
N MET A 465 -30.07 -7.98 0.59
CA MET A 465 -31.44 -7.64 0.15
C MET A 465 -31.43 -6.87 -1.17
N CYS A 466 -30.50 -5.93 -1.37
CA CYS A 466 -30.33 -5.23 -2.65
C CYS A 466 -29.76 -6.14 -3.77
N GLY A 467 -29.30 -7.36 -3.46
CA GLY A 467 -28.55 -8.21 -4.37
C GLY A 467 -27.20 -7.60 -4.76
N VAL A 468 -26.56 -6.86 -3.85
CA VAL A 468 -25.27 -6.18 -4.03
C VAL A 468 -24.18 -6.99 -3.30
N HIS A 469 -23.49 -7.85 -4.06
CA HIS A 469 -22.43 -8.68 -3.50
C HIS A 469 -21.17 -7.85 -3.19
N ILE A 470 -20.74 -7.88 -1.92
CA ILE A 470 -19.52 -7.25 -1.43
C ILE A 470 -18.36 -8.23 -1.29
N ARG A 471 -17.14 -7.70 -1.15
CA ARG A 471 -15.91 -8.41 -0.78
C ARG A 471 -15.46 -7.99 0.62
N PRO A 472 -14.65 -8.80 1.33
CA PRO A 472 -14.06 -8.39 2.60
C PRO A 472 -13.23 -7.10 2.43
N GLY A 473 -13.54 -6.07 3.23
CA GLY A 473 -12.92 -4.74 3.12
C GLY A 473 -13.59 -3.81 2.11
N ASP A 474 -14.78 -4.13 1.60
CA ASP A 474 -15.60 -3.21 0.80
C ASP A 474 -16.48 -2.29 1.66
N MET A 475 -16.80 -2.68 2.90
CA MET A 475 -17.51 -1.81 3.85
C MET A 475 -16.50 -0.90 4.56
N GLY A 476 -15.31 -1.41 4.88
CA GLY A 476 -14.27 -0.67 5.62
C GLY A 476 -14.65 -0.37 7.07
N PRO A 477 -13.86 0.43 7.82
CA PRO A 477 -14.19 0.75 9.21
C PRO A 477 -15.40 1.69 9.33
N ARG A 478 -16.16 1.55 10.42
CA ARG A 478 -17.13 2.57 10.86
C ARG A 478 -16.63 3.28 12.12
N LYS A 479 -17.14 4.49 12.35
CA LYS A 479 -16.93 5.27 13.57
C LYS A 479 -18.27 5.35 14.29
N PHE A 480 -18.32 5.04 15.59
CA PHE A 480 -19.55 5.03 16.37
C PHE A 480 -19.27 5.53 17.80
N SER A 481 -20.24 6.19 18.43
CA SER A 481 -20.16 6.47 19.86
C SER A 481 -20.49 5.19 20.64
N GLN A 482 -19.65 4.80 21.60
CA GLN A 482 -19.93 3.66 22.48
C GLN A 482 -20.64 4.12 23.77
N SER A 483 -20.31 5.31 24.27
CA SER A 483 -20.95 5.93 25.42
C SER A 483 -20.84 7.45 25.31
N VAL A 484 -21.72 8.13 26.03
CA VAL A 484 -21.65 9.55 26.31
C VAL A 484 -21.18 9.74 27.75
N SER A 485 -20.58 10.87 28.06
CA SER A 485 -20.20 11.24 29.43
C SER A 485 -20.39 12.74 29.60
N ILE A 486 -21.35 13.12 30.44
CA ILE A 486 -21.56 14.51 30.84
C ILE A 486 -20.53 14.90 31.90
N GLY A 487 -19.77 15.97 31.62
CA GLY A 487 -18.91 16.61 32.61
C GLY A 487 -19.73 17.46 33.60
N PRO A 488 -19.21 17.79 34.81
CA PRO A 488 -19.92 18.57 35.85
C PRO A 488 -20.36 20.01 35.47
N SER A 489 -20.14 20.41 34.21
CA SER A 489 -20.57 21.64 33.57
C SER A 489 -21.82 21.47 32.69
N GLY A 490 -22.36 20.25 32.56
CA GLY A 490 -23.32 19.89 31.52
C GLY A 490 -22.69 19.66 30.14
N GLU A 491 -21.36 19.45 30.08
CA GLU A 491 -20.63 19.28 28.82
C GLU A 491 -20.68 17.82 28.35
N ILE A 492 -21.51 17.57 27.34
CA ILE A 492 -21.76 16.25 26.73
C ILE A 492 -20.55 15.81 25.89
N THR A 493 -19.79 14.80 26.34
CA THR A 493 -18.61 14.29 25.61
C THR A 493 -18.80 12.83 25.14
N PRO A 494 -18.80 12.53 23.82
CA PRO A 494 -19.02 11.17 23.32
C PRO A 494 -17.70 10.37 23.18
N ASP A 495 -17.54 9.27 23.94
CA ASP A 495 -16.50 8.28 23.64
C ASP A 495 -16.79 7.65 22.28
N THR A 496 -15.87 7.84 21.34
CA THR A 496 -16.07 7.56 19.93
C THR A 496 -15.01 6.60 19.42
N ARG A 497 -15.43 5.40 19.05
CA ARG A 497 -14.55 4.29 18.69
C ARG A 497 -14.64 3.96 17.21
N ILE A 498 -13.58 3.33 16.71
CA ILE A 498 -13.47 2.87 15.32
C ILE A 498 -13.59 1.34 15.33
N GLU A 499 -14.55 0.84 14.55
CA GLU A 499 -14.86 -0.58 14.40
C GLU A 499 -14.39 -1.05 13.01
N GLU A 500 -13.41 -1.95 12.95
CA GLU A 500 -12.91 -2.53 11.71
C GLU A 500 -13.89 -3.55 11.10
N GLU A 501 -13.83 -3.77 9.79
CA GLU A 501 -14.78 -4.67 9.11
C GLU A 501 -14.60 -6.13 9.57
N VAL A 502 -15.56 -6.66 10.33
CA VAL A 502 -15.54 -8.04 10.85
C VAL A 502 -15.73 -9.01 9.68
N PRO A 503 -14.75 -9.85 9.30
CA PRO A 503 -14.91 -10.75 8.16
C PRO A 503 -15.99 -11.82 8.43
N LEU A 504 -16.75 -12.21 7.40
CA LEU A 504 -17.66 -13.36 7.52
C LEU A 504 -16.85 -14.64 7.85
N PRO A 505 -17.33 -15.51 8.77
CA PRO A 505 -16.63 -16.73 9.12
C PRO A 505 -16.50 -17.64 7.89
N ALA A 506 -15.28 -18.12 7.63
CA ALA A 506 -14.98 -18.90 6.44
C ALA A 506 -15.77 -20.23 6.42
N GLN A 507 -16.73 -20.34 5.50
CA GLN A 507 -17.66 -21.48 5.51
C GLN A 507 -16.93 -22.84 5.33
N PRO A 508 -17.30 -23.87 6.11
CA PRO A 508 -16.80 -25.23 5.91
C PRO A 508 -17.33 -25.78 4.58
N SER A 509 -16.45 -25.89 3.60
CA SER A 509 -16.83 -26.08 2.19
C SER A 509 -17.53 -27.43 1.92
N GLN A 510 -18.86 -27.42 1.82
CA GLN A 510 -19.62 -28.61 1.41
C GLN A 510 -19.63 -28.78 -0.12
N ASN A 511 -19.27 -30.00 -0.54
CA ASN A 511 -18.90 -30.38 -1.90
C ASN A 511 -19.89 -29.99 -3.01
N THR A 512 -19.33 -29.62 -4.18
CA THR A 512 -19.78 -30.24 -5.43
C THR A 512 -18.71 -31.23 -5.89
N SER A 513 -19.10 -32.49 -6.10
CA SER A 513 -18.17 -33.61 -6.28
C SER A 513 -17.72 -33.79 -7.73
N THR A 514 -16.41 -33.77 -7.97
CA THR A 514 -15.78 -34.50 -9.10
C THR A 514 -14.51 -35.20 -8.64
N ASP A 515 -14.72 -36.30 -7.91
CA ASP A 515 -13.84 -37.47 -7.76
C ASP A 515 -12.32 -37.21 -7.89
N ARG A 516 -11.76 -36.47 -6.92
CA ARG A 516 -10.33 -36.14 -6.89
C ARG A 516 -9.81 -36.15 -5.44
N PRO A 517 -8.66 -36.80 -5.16
CA PRO A 517 -8.05 -36.76 -3.83
C PRO A 517 -7.64 -35.34 -3.43
N PRO A 518 -7.44 -35.08 -2.11
CA PRO A 518 -7.06 -33.77 -1.58
C PRO A 518 -5.89 -33.15 -2.36
N ARG A 519 -6.03 -31.87 -2.75
CA ARG A 519 -5.01 -31.20 -3.57
C ARG A 519 -3.73 -31.02 -2.74
N PRO A 520 -2.54 -31.46 -3.21
CA PRO A 520 -1.28 -31.44 -2.42
C PRO A 520 -0.76 -30.09 -1.92
N ARG A 521 -1.48 -28.99 -2.20
CA ARG A 521 -0.94 -27.63 -2.22
C ARG A 521 -0.54 -27.09 -0.84
N GLU A 522 -1.26 -27.43 0.22
CA GLU A 522 -0.91 -26.98 1.58
C GLU A 522 0.31 -27.72 2.17
N ALA A 523 0.58 -28.93 1.70
CA ALA A 523 1.81 -29.66 2.01
C ALA A 523 2.98 -29.11 1.18
N GLU A 524 2.75 -28.82 -0.11
CA GLU A 524 3.70 -28.16 -1.02
C GLU A 524 4.11 -26.77 -0.51
N VAL A 525 3.16 -25.95 -0.05
CA VAL A 525 3.40 -24.62 0.53
C VAL A 525 4.19 -24.71 1.84
N ARG A 526 3.81 -25.61 2.77
CA ARG A 526 4.57 -25.83 4.01
C ARG A 526 5.99 -26.37 3.74
N ALA A 527 6.14 -27.25 2.75
CA ALA A 527 7.46 -27.75 2.33
C ALA A 527 8.33 -26.65 1.70
N ARG A 528 7.74 -25.72 0.93
CA ARG A 528 8.45 -24.54 0.40
C ARG A 528 8.94 -23.66 1.55
N ALA A 529 8.05 -23.21 2.43
CA ALA A 529 8.40 -22.36 3.58
C ALA A 529 9.53 -22.97 4.43
N ALA A 530 9.46 -24.27 4.75
CA ALA A 530 10.50 -24.99 5.49
C ALA A 530 11.85 -25.06 4.74
N ALA A 531 11.84 -25.11 3.40
CA ALA A 531 13.06 -25.06 2.59
C ALA A 531 13.67 -23.65 2.54
N CYS A 532 12.84 -22.61 2.39
CA CYS A 532 13.25 -21.21 2.37
C CYS A 532 13.89 -20.81 3.72
N GLU A 533 13.27 -21.20 4.84
CA GLU A 533 13.80 -20.96 6.19
C GLU A 533 15.14 -21.68 6.45
N LYS A 534 15.33 -22.87 5.87
CA LYS A 534 16.64 -23.55 5.90
C LYS A 534 17.71 -22.74 5.15
N VAL A 535 17.39 -22.22 3.96
CA VAL A 535 18.31 -21.37 3.18
C VAL A 535 18.60 -20.05 3.88
N ARG A 536 17.59 -19.44 4.53
CA ARG A 536 17.75 -18.23 5.37
C ARG A 536 18.77 -18.46 6.48
N LYS A 537 18.66 -19.56 7.24
CA LYS A 537 19.63 -19.96 8.28
C LYS A 537 21.02 -20.22 7.73
N GLU A 538 21.14 -20.93 6.61
CA GLU A 538 22.45 -21.14 5.95
C GLU A 538 23.09 -19.82 5.47
N ASN A 539 22.30 -18.84 5.04
CA ASN A 539 22.81 -17.54 4.62
C ASN A 539 23.19 -16.63 5.79
N ILE A 540 22.45 -16.66 6.91
CA ILE A 540 22.84 -15.98 8.16
C ILE A 540 24.22 -16.47 8.63
N VAL A 541 24.45 -17.78 8.67
CA VAL A 541 25.77 -18.34 9.08
C VAL A 541 26.91 -17.86 8.17
N LYS A 542 26.66 -17.70 6.86
CA LYS A 542 27.65 -17.13 5.91
C LYS A 542 27.84 -15.62 6.12
N ALA A 543 26.77 -14.88 6.39
CA ALA A 543 26.83 -13.45 6.66
C ALA A 543 27.53 -13.12 7.99
N ASP A 544 27.33 -13.91 9.04
CA ASP A 544 28.08 -13.76 10.29
C ASP A 544 29.58 -13.96 10.09
N ARG A 545 29.99 -14.93 9.26
CA ARG A 545 31.38 -15.07 8.86
C ARG A 545 31.90 -13.83 8.12
N LEU A 546 31.13 -13.28 7.18
CA LEU A 546 31.50 -12.05 6.46
C LEU A 546 31.59 -10.83 7.40
N LYS A 547 30.73 -10.77 8.43
CA LYS A 547 30.80 -9.80 9.52
C LYS A 547 32.06 -9.99 10.37
N GLU A 548 32.48 -11.22 10.70
CA GLU A 548 33.75 -11.43 11.41
C GLU A 548 34.98 -11.11 10.54
N GLU A 549 34.95 -11.43 9.23
CA GLU A 549 35.96 -10.96 8.27
C GLU A 549 36.01 -9.41 8.25
N GLY A 550 34.86 -8.74 8.26
CA GLY A 550 34.75 -7.29 8.39
C GLY A 550 35.27 -6.72 9.71
N ASN A 551 34.96 -7.38 10.84
CA ASN A 551 35.46 -7.03 12.17
C ASN A 551 37.00 -7.10 12.21
N GLU A 552 37.60 -8.08 11.54
CA GLU A 552 39.05 -8.22 11.46
C GLU A 552 39.70 -7.14 10.57
N PHE A 553 39.12 -6.82 9.41
CA PHE A 553 39.56 -5.65 8.62
C PHE A 553 39.40 -4.33 9.39
N PHE A 554 38.38 -4.20 10.24
CA PHE A 554 38.14 -3.03 11.07
C PHE A 554 39.20 -2.87 12.17
N LYS A 555 39.62 -3.95 12.85
CA LYS A 555 40.77 -3.94 13.78
C LYS A 555 42.08 -3.56 13.09
N GLN A 556 42.23 -3.92 11.82
CA GLN A 556 43.42 -3.62 11.01
C GLN A 556 43.36 -2.23 10.33
N GLU A 557 42.41 -1.37 10.73
CA GLU A 557 42.17 -0.02 10.18
C GLU A 557 41.88 0.05 8.67
N LYS A 558 41.51 -1.08 8.05
CA LYS A 558 41.22 -1.19 6.62
C LYS A 558 39.75 -0.87 6.34
N TRP A 559 39.33 0.33 6.69
CA TRP A 559 37.92 0.77 6.76
C TRP A 559 37.12 0.46 5.49
N ALA A 560 37.68 0.68 4.29
CA ALA A 560 37.00 0.37 3.02
C ALA A 560 36.76 -1.14 2.81
N GLN A 561 37.68 -2.00 3.26
CA GLN A 561 37.52 -3.46 3.19
C GLN A 561 36.53 -3.96 4.25
N ALA A 562 36.54 -3.36 5.44
CA ALA A 562 35.53 -3.62 6.47
C ALA A 562 34.12 -3.23 5.98
N ALA A 563 33.96 -2.02 5.42
CA ALA A 563 32.71 -1.55 4.81
C ALA A 563 32.22 -2.52 3.72
N GLN A 564 33.10 -2.92 2.78
CA GLN A 564 32.74 -3.92 1.77
C GLN A 564 32.27 -5.23 2.42
N LYS A 565 32.95 -5.74 3.45
CA LYS A 565 32.59 -7.00 4.11
C LYS A 565 31.30 -6.97 4.92
N TYR A 566 31.03 -5.88 5.64
CA TYR A 566 29.74 -5.67 6.30
C TYR A 566 28.60 -5.53 5.29
N ARG A 567 28.86 -4.90 4.13
CA ARG A 567 27.90 -4.83 3.03
C ARG A 567 27.70 -6.18 2.35
N GLU A 568 28.73 -6.99 2.15
CA GLU A 568 28.61 -8.39 1.67
C GLU A 568 27.78 -9.24 2.64
N ALA A 569 27.96 -9.08 3.96
CA ALA A 569 27.15 -9.75 4.98
C ALA A 569 25.67 -9.35 4.90
N ALA A 570 25.39 -8.04 4.87
CA ALA A 570 24.03 -7.51 4.73
C ALA A 570 23.37 -7.97 3.41
N LEU A 571 24.09 -7.92 2.28
CA LEU A 571 23.61 -8.39 0.98
C LEU A 571 23.20 -9.87 0.99
N LEU A 572 23.86 -10.71 1.79
CA LEU A 572 23.65 -12.16 1.82
C LEU A 572 22.51 -12.62 2.74
N ALA A 573 22.32 -12.00 3.91
CA ALA A 573 21.33 -12.42 4.92
C ALA A 573 20.24 -11.39 5.24
N GLY A 574 20.25 -10.26 4.53
CA GLY A 574 19.38 -9.11 4.81
C GLY A 574 20.04 -8.08 5.74
N PRO A 575 19.48 -6.86 5.80
CA PRO A 575 20.05 -5.71 6.49
C PRO A 575 19.89 -5.76 8.03
N GLN A 576 20.35 -6.84 8.67
CA GLN A 576 20.33 -7.00 10.13
C GLN A 576 21.00 -5.79 10.83
N PRO A 577 20.45 -5.27 11.96
CA PRO A 577 20.96 -4.10 12.64
C PRO A 577 22.47 -4.14 12.90
N VAL A 578 22.99 -5.29 13.33
CA VAL A 578 24.42 -5.51 13.62
C VAL A 578 25.30 -5.31 12.38
N TYR A 579 24.89 -5.84 11.22
CA TYR A 579 25.69 -5.76 9.99
C TYR A 579 25.71 -4.32 9.46
N VAL A 580 24.53 -3.69 9.33
CA VAL A 580 24.42 -2.35 8.72
C VAL A 580 24.92 -1.25 9.66
N SER A 581 24.75 -1.41 10.97
CA SER A 581 25.36 -0.50 11.95
C SER A 581 26.89 -0.58 11.92
N ASN A 582 27.48 -1.76 11.72
CA ASN A 582 28.93 -1.89 11.57
C ASN A 582 29.43 -1.35 10.21
N LEU A 583 28.62 -1.43 9.15
CA LEU A 583 28.86 -0.69 7.91
C LEU A 583 28.89 0.84 8.16
N ALA A 584 27.90 1.40 8.88
CA ALA A 584 27.89 2.81 9.26
C ALA A 584 29.16 3.21 10.04
N ALA A 585 29.64 2.35 10.95
CA ALA A 585 30.90 2.57 11.68
C ALA A 585 32.13 2.65 10.76
N ALA A 586 32.17 1.86 9.69
CA ALA A 586 33.25 1.91 8.70
C ALA A 586 33.14 3.15 7.79
N LEU A 587 31.92 3.56 7.42
CA LEU A 587 31.67 4.76 6.63
C LEU A 587 32.02 6.05 7.40
N LEU A 588 31.71 6.12 8.71
CA LEU A 588 32.18 7.20 9.59
C LEU A 588 33.72 7.32 9.62
N LYS A 589 34.45 6.19 9.58
CA LYS A 589 35.91 6.19 9.52
C LYS A 589 36.47 6.61 8.15
N LEU A 590 35.67 6.51 7.09
CA LEU A 590 35.98 6.98 5.74
C LEU A 590 35.57 8.44 5.50
N LYS A 591 34.83 9.06 6.44
CA LYS A 591 34.19 10.38 6.30
C LYS A 591 33.06 10.46 5.26
N GLU A 592 32.48 9.31 4.92
CA GLU A 592 31.35 9.18 3.99
C GLU A 592 30.03 9.46 4.75
N TRP A 593 29.81 10.72 5.15
CA TRP A 593 28.81 11.08 6.17
C TRP A 593 27.37 10.75 5.77
N ASP A 594 26.94 11.09 4.56
CA ASP A 594 25.58 10.81 4.06
C ASP A 594 25.33 9.30 3.94
N ALA A 595 26.35 8.54 3.52
CA ALA A 595 26.28 7.08 3.49
C ALA A 595 26.25 6.47 4.90
N ALA A 596 26.93 7.09 5.87
CA ALA A 596 26.91 6.66 7.27
C ALA A 596 25.58 6.95 7.97
N ASP A 597 24.95 8.11 7.72
CA ASP A 597 23.60 8.43 8.20
C ASP A 597 22.58 7.46 7.59
N SER A 598 22.61 7.28 6.26
CA SER A 598 21.80 6.30 5.55
C SER A 598 21.94 4.88 6.14
N ALA A 599 23.17 4.39 6.36
CA ALA A 599 23.39 3.07 6.96
C ALA A 599 22.98 2.99 8.44
N ALA A 600 23.13 4.06 9.22
CA ALA A 600 22.74 4.09 10.63
C ALA A 600 21.20 4.16 10.79
N SER A 601 20.52 5.01 10.00
CA SER A 601 19.07 5.05 9.86
C SER A 601 18.51 3.71 9.38
N ARG A 602 19.15 3.09 8.37
CA ARG A 602 18.80 1.75 7.89
C ARG A 602 18.89 0.71 9.02
N ALA A 603 19.89 0.78 9.89
CA ALA A 603 20.01 -0.15 11.00
C ALA A 603 18.99 0.12 12.13
N LEU A 604 18.64 1.38 12.39
CA LEU A 604 17.64 1.77 13.39
C LEU A 604 16.23 1.34 13.02
N LEU A 605 15.90 1.24 11.74
CA LEU A 605 14.54 0.85 11.39
C LEU A 605 14.23 -0.62 11.74
N TYR A 606 15.23 -1.49 11.75
CA TYR A 606 15.10 -2.91 12.12
C TYR A 606 15.24 -3.14 13.64
N ASP A 607 15.81 -2.18 14.37
CA ASP A 607 15.88 -2.13 15.83
C ASP A 607 15.95 -0.65 16.26
N PRO A 608 14.79 -0.01 16.52
CA PRO A 608 14.71 1.41 16.87
C PRO A 608 15.50 1.78 18.13
N ASN A 609 15.72 0.80 19.00
CA ASN A 609 16.42 0.94 20.27
C ASN A 609 17.91 0.55 20.16
N HIS A 610 18.43 0.33 18.95
CA HIS A 610 19.83 -0.06 18.74
C HIS A 610 20.79 1.10 19.07
N ILE A 611 21.14 1.22 20.36
CA ILE A 611 22.04 2.23 20.97
C ILE A 611 23.24 2.59 20.07
N LYS A 612 23.90 1.57 19.50
CA LYS A 612 25.07 1.77 18.62
C LYS A 612 24.73 2.51 17.32
N SER A 613 23.55 2.29 16.75
CA SER A 613 23.10 3.00 15.54
C SER A 613 22.61 4.41 15.85
N LEU A 614 21.92 4.66 16.98
CA LEU A 614 21.56 6.01 17.42
C LEU A 614 22.83 6.87 17.52
N PHE A 615 23.85 6.37 18.21
CA PHE A 615 25.14 7.05 18.34
C PHE A 615 25.85 7.27 16.99
N ARG A 616 25.86 6.25 16.12
CA ARG A 616 26.49 6.33 14.78
C ARG A 616 25.75 7.33 13.87
N ARG A 617 24.42 7.46 13.99
CA ARG A 617 23.61 8.43 13.26
C ARG A 617 23.83 9.85 13.75
N ALA A 618 23.77 10.07 15.06
CA ALA A 618 24.08 11.36 15.68
C ALA A 618 25.47 11.88 15.27
N LEU A 619 26.48 11.01 15.24
CA LEU A 619 27.83 11.37 14.77
C LEU A 619 27.84 11.77 13.29
N ALA A 620 27.15 11.03 12.40
CA ALA A 620 27.07 11.39 10.98
C ALA A 620 26.39 12.75 10.77
N ARG A 621 25.24 12.97 11.41
CA ARG A 621 24.46 14.21 11.34
C ARG A 621 25.22 15.42 11.90
N LYS A 622 25.95 15.25 13.01
CA LYS A 622 26.85 16.27 13.55
C LYS A 622 27.93 16.70 12.54
N GLU A 623 28.60 15.77 11.87
CA GLU A 623 29.65 16.12 10.89
C GLU A 623 29.07 16.70 9.59
N ARG A 624 27.76 16.51 9.32
CA ARG A 624 26.96 17.23 8.31
C ARG A 624 26.48 18.62 8.78
N GLY A 625 26.76 19.02 10.02
CA GLY A 625 26.31 20.28 10.63
C GLY A 625 24.87 20.29 11.13
N GLN A 626 24.17 19.14 11.09
CA GLN A 626 22.76 19.00 11.44
C GLN A 626 22.58 18.77 12.95
N TYR A 627 22.96 19.76 13.76
CA TYR A 627 23.16 19.58 15.20
C TYR A 627 21.88 19.21 15.97
N LEU A 628 20.74 19.84 15.69
CA LEU A 628 19.48 19.61 16.43
C LEU A 628 18.98 18.16 16.32
N ILE A 629 18.99 17.58 15.11
CA ILE A 629 18.61 16.17 14.90
C ILE A 629 19.66 15.19 15.45
N ALA A 630 20.92 15.61 15.58
CA ALA A 630 21.95 14.84 16.27
C ALA A 630 21.77 14.86 17.80
N GLU A 631 21.32 15.97 18.39
CA GLU A 631 20.93 16.03 19.81
C GLU A 631 19.72 15.14 20.08
N SER A 632 18.70 15.16 19.22
CA SER A 632 17.52 14.27 19.33
C SER A 632 17.90 12.78 19.35
N ASP A 633 18.76 12.34 18.43
CA ASP A 633 19.30 10.96 18.42
C ASP A 633 20.07 10.61 19.72
N LEU A 634 20.73 11.58 20.36
CA LEU A 634 21.46 11.38 21.62
C LEU A 634 20.54 11.40 22.86
N TYR A 635 19.50 12.24 22.88
CA TYR A 635 18.47 12.20 23.94
C TYR A 635 17.70 10.88 23.90
N HIS A 636 17.32 10.40 22.72
CA HIS A 636 16.67 9.09 22.56
C HIS A 636 17.59 7.93 22.99
N LEU A 637 18.89 8.02 22.70
CA LEU A 637 19.86 7.05 23.22
C LEU A 637 19.92 7.07 24.74
N LEU A 638 20.00 8.27 25.35
CA LEU A 638 20.12 8.44 26.80
C LEU A 638 18.84 8.14 27.58
N SER A 639 17.65 8.11 26.95
CA SER A 639 16.43 7.61 27.60
C SER A 639 16.45 6.09 27.74
N ILE A 640 17.04 5.37 26.77
CA ILE A 640 17.25 3.92 26.76
C ILE A 640 18.43 3.52 27.66
N ASP A 641 19.61 4.14 27.46
CA ASP A 641 20.84 3.89 28.21
C ASP A 641 21.33 5.18 28.89
N LYS A 642 20.81 5.42 30.10
CA LYS A 642 21.19 6.55 30.97
C LYS A 642 22.66 6.51 31.43
N THR A 643 23.36 5.39 31.22
CA THR A 643 24.77 5.20 31.62
C THR A 643 25.76 5.45 30.49
N ASN A 644 25.28 5.87 29.31
CA ASN A 644 26.12 6.03 28.13
C ASN A 644 27.01 7.28 28.16
N GLU A 645 28.16 7.18 28.84
CA GLU A 645 29.17 8.25 28.90
C GLU A 645 29.56 8.83 27.53
N PRO A 646 29.76 8.03 26.44
CA PRO A 646 30.04 8.58 25.11
C PRO A 646 28.91 9.47 24.56
N ALA A 647 27.65 9.06 24.70
CA ALA A 647 26.51 9.84 24.23
C ALA A 647 26.36 11.15 25.02
N ARG A 648 26.48 11.09 26.36
CA ARG A 648 26.44 12.28 27.23
C ARG A 648 27.60 13.23 26.95
N ALA A 649 28.80 12.69 26.68
CA ALA A 649 29.97 13.49 26.33
C ALA A 649 29.88 14.15 24.94
N GLU A 650 29.18 13.56 23.97
CA GLU A 650 28.91 14.23 22.68
C GLU A 650 27.76 15.25 22.79
N LEU A 651 26.69 14.93 23.53
CA LEU A 651 25.56 15.86 23.75
C LEU A 651 26.03 17.17 24.40
N ASN A 652 26.85 17.08 25.45
CA ASN A 652 27.42 18.26 26.11
C ASN A 652 28.30 19.11 25.17
N LYS A 653 28.89 18.52 24.11
CA LYS A 653 29.69 19.26 23.10
C LYS A 653 28.84 19.93 22.02
N LEU A 654 27.63 19.42 21.78
CA LEU A 654 26.65 20.06 20.88
C LEU A 654 26.02 21.27 21.58
N GLN A 655 25.53 21.08 22.81
CA GLN A 655 24.99 22.15 23.64
C GLN A 655 25.99 23.30 23.84
N ALA A 656 27.26 22.98 24.11
CA ALA A 656 28.34 23.97 24.26
C ALA A 656 28.76 24.70 22.96
N ARG A 657 28.12 24.41 21.82
CA ARG A 657 28.35 25.08 20.52
C ARG A 657 27.19 25.97 20.07
N ARG A 658 26.09 26.06 20.84
CA ARG A 658 24.90 26.82 20.45
C ARG A 658 25.18 28.34 20.43
N PRO A 659 24.79 29.07 19.36
CA PRO A 659 24.66 30.53 19.38
C PRO A 659 23.56 31.03 20.34
N ASN A 660 23.33 32.35 20.39
CA ASN A 660 22.38 33.00 21.31
C ASN A 660 20.93 32.46 21.14
N PRO A 661 20.11 32.49 22.21
CA PRO A 661 18.80 31.82 22.24
C PRO A 661 17.64 32.63 21.63
N ASP A 662 17.92 33.69 20.86
CA ASP A 662 16.92 34.69 20.43
C ASP A 662 16.26 34.37 19.06
N GLU A 663 16.47 33.18 18.51
CA GLU A 663 15.70 32.63 17.38
C GLU A 663 14.77 31.51 17.88
N GLU A 664 13.51 31.87 18.15
CA GLU A 664 12.42 30.91 18.24
C GLU A 664 12.13 30.38 16.83
N ILE A 665 12.53 29.14 16.57
CA ILE A 665 12.13 28.38 15.38
C ILE A 665 10.98 27.47 15.80
N ASP A 666 9.87 27.54 15.06
CA ASP A 666 8.69 26.71 15.29
C ASP A 666 9.04 25.21 15.23
N VAL A 667 8.55 24.46 16.22
CA VAL A 667 8.91 23.03 16.40
C VAL A 667 7.75 22.16 15.89
N SER A 668 7.41 22.34 14.61
CA SER A 668 6.28 21.69 13.93
C SER A 668 6.69 20.58 12.94
N ASP A 669 7.99 20.29 12.80
CA ASP A 669 8.52 19.23 11.91
C ASP A 669 8.72 17.87 12.62
N GLU A 670 7.64 17.08 12.77
CA GLU A 670 7.75 15.63 13.01
C GLU A 670 8.39 14.88 11.81
N ASP A 671 8.49 15.52 10.65
CA ASP A 671 8.93 14.91 9.39
C ASP A 671 10.38 14.39 9.41
N ALA A 672 11.22 14.83 10.35
CA ALA A 672 12.54 14.24 10.61
C ALA A 672 12.49 12.75 11.05
N LEU A 673 11.31 12.25 11.46
CA LEU A 673 11.06 10.84 11.80
C LEU A 673 10.58 10.00 10.58
N ARG A 674 10.03 10.65 9.56
CA ARG A 674 9.24 10.08 8.44
C ARG A 674 10.05 9.16 7.52
N GLU A 675 11.34 9.48 7.36
CA GLU A 675 12.30 8.77 6.50
C GLU A 675 12.94 7.51 7.16
N ALA A 676 12.77 7.31 8.48
CA ALA A 676 13.54 6.33 9.25
C ALA A 676 12.91 4.92 9.39
N LEU A 677 12.01 4.52 8.49
CA LEU A 677 11.28 3.23 8.54
C LEU A 677 11.21 2.59 7.14
N GLU A 678 11.69 1.34 6.94
CA GLU A 678 11.75 0.66 5.63
C GLU A 678 12.16 -0.86 5.69
N ILE A 679 11.29 -1.75 6.17
CA ILE A 679 11.51 -3.23 6.08
C ILE A 679 10.98 -3.72 4.70
N ASP A 680 11.69 -4.53 3.88
CA ASP A 680 11.82 -5.99 4.03
C ASP A 680 12.91 -6.66 3.14
N TYR A 681 12.95 -8.00 3.15
CA TYR A 681 14.09 -8.89 2.96
C TYR A 681 14.27 -9.46 1.53
N SER A 682 15.47 -10.05 1.35
CA SER A 682 15.75 -11.22 0.49
C SER A 682 15.30 -11.21 -0.99
N ASP A 683 16.10 -10.55 -1.84
CA ASP A 683 16.24 -10.99 -3.24
C ASP A 683 17.06 -12.30 -3.29
N THR A 684 16.34 -13.44 -3.23
CA THR A 684 16.88 -14.79 -3.41
C THR A 684 16.02 -15.62 -4.35
N ASP A 685 15.67 -15.07 -5.51
CA ASP A 685 15.10 -15.85 -6.62
C ASP A 685 15.53 -15.21 -7.96
N GLU A 686 16.55 -15.77 -8.65
CA GLU A 686 17.18 -15.15 -9.84
C GLU A 686 16.27 -15.12 -11.09
N HIS A 687 15.05 -15.67 -11.00
CA HIS A 687 14.12 -15.82 -12.11
C HIS A 687 13.38 -14.51 -12.47
N THR A 688 14.13 -13.61 -13.11
CA THR A 688 13.66 -12.32 -13.68
C THR A 688 12.70 -12.48 -14.86
N GLY A 689 12.68 -13.65 -15.52
CA GLY A 689 11.69 -14.04 -16.53
C GLY A 689 11.58 -13.06 -17.70
N ASN A 690 10.36 -12.60 -17.99
CA ASN A 690 10.08 -11.62 -19.05
C ASN A 690 9.72 -10.22 -18.51
N PHE A 691 10.05 -9.85 -17.27
CA PHE A 691 9.64 -8.58 -16.65
C PHE A 691 8.11 -8.34 -16.62
N VAL A 692 7.31 -9.41 -16.66
CA VAL A 692 5.88 -9.39 -16.35
C VAL A 692 5.66 -10.38 -15.19
N PRO A 693 5.14 -9.94 -14.03
CA PRO A 693 4.95 -10.79 -12.86
C PRO A 693 4.08 -12.02 -13.13
N CYS A 694 4.51 -13.17 -12.61
CA CYS A 694 3.80 -14.42 -12.79
C CYS A 694 2.60 -14.50 -11.83
N LYS A 695 1.40 -14.20 -12.32
CA LYS A 695 0.16 -14.39 -11.54
C LYS A 695 0.04 -15.80 -10.94
N PHE A 696 0.47 -16.83 -11.68
CA PHE A 696 0.45 -18.21 -11.17
C PHE A 696 1.43 -18.43 -10.02
N TYR A 697 2.56 -17.72 -9.96
CA TYR A 697 3.47 -17.76 -8.82
C TYR A 697 2.78 -17.11 -7.61
N ASN A 698 2.35 -15.86 -7.74
CA ASN A 698 1.82 -15.04 -6.64
C ASN A 698 0.48 -15.54 -6.07
N HIS A 699 -0.39 -16.18 -6.86
CA HIS A 699 -1.68 -16.69 -6.36
C HIS A 699 -1.78 -18.21 -6.30
N GLY A 700 -1.05 -18.94 -7.15
CA GLY A 700 -1.35 -20.33 -7.50
C GLY A 700 -0.26 -21.37 -7.19
N GLY A 701 0.98 -20.94 -6.93
CA GLY A 701 2.17 -21.78 -7.12
C GLY A 701 2.50 -21.95 -8.61
N CYS A 702 3.66 -21.45 -9.05
CA CYS A 702 4.06 -21.59 -10.46
C CYS A 702 4.69 -22.97 -10.73
N ARG A 703 3.91 -23.86 -11.37
CA ARG A 703 4.31 -25.24 -11.75
C ARG A 703 5.46 -25.33 -12.76
N LYS A 704 6.09 -24.22 -13.16
CA LYS A 704 7.22 -24.18 -14.09
C LYS A 704 8.57 -23.91 -13.41
N GLY A 705 8.57 -23.43 -12.16
CA GLY A 705 9.79 -22.96 -11.50
C GLY A 705 10.59 -22.04 -12.41
N ASP A 706 11.90 -22.27 -12.50
CA ASP A 706 12.85 -21.45 -13.26
C ASP A 706 12.70 -21.58 -14.79
N THR A 707 11.85 -22.50 -15.26
CA THR A 707 11.44 -22.62 -16.68
C THR A 707 10.19 -21.79 -17.01
N CYS A 708 9.72 -20.96 -16.08
CA CYS A 708 8.67 -19.99 -16.35
C CYS A 708 9.13 -18.99 -17.41
N ARG A 709 8.16 -18.37 -18.10
CA ARG A 709 8.42 -17.20 -18.96
C ARG A 709 8.19 -15.89 -18.20
N PHE A 710 7.54 -15.94 -17.04
CA PHE A 710 7.08 -14.78 -16.29
C PHE A 710 7.93 -14.59 -15.03
N MET A 711 8.15 -13.34 -14.64
CA MET A 711 8.98 -12.94 -13.52
C MET A 711 8.46 -13.52 -12.19
N HIS A 712 9.34 -14.08 -11.37
CA HIS A 712 9.04 -14.52 -10.00
C HIS A 712 9.60 -13.55 -8.94
N ALA A 713 10.71 -12.87 -9.23
CA ALA A 713 11.27 -11.81 -8.39
C ALA A 713 10.24 -10.69 -8.10
N PRO A 714 10.33 -10.01 -6.94
CA PRO A 714 9.49 -8.86 -6.61
C PRO A 714 9.83 -7.64 -7.48
N ASP A 715 8.94 -6.65 -7.49
CA ASP A 715 9.10 -5.41 -8.27
C ASP A 715 8.67 -4.16 -7.48
N LEU A 716 8.61 -3.00 -8.12
CA LEU A 716 8.20 -1.74 -7.48
C LEU A 716 6.74 -1.73 -7.00
N ARG A 717 5.89 -2.64 -7.48
CA ARG A 717 4.45 -2.70 -7.17
C ARG A 717 4.11 -3.74 -6.11
N SER A 718 5.14 -4.34 -5.50
CA SER A 718 4.95 -5.49 -4.65
C SER A 718 5.91 -5.58 -3.46
N VAL A 719 5.51 -6.37 -2.48
CA VAL A 719 6.23 -6.73 -1.26
C VAL A 719 6.41 -8.25 -1.25
N ARG A 720 7.50 -8.78 -0.69
CA ARG A 720 7.67 -10.24 -0.56
C ARG A 720 6.99 -10.74 0.71
N ASP A 721 6.37 -11.92 0.64
CA ASP A 721 5.91 -12.65 1.82
C ASP A 721 6.79 -13.88 2.11
N GLU A 722 6.57 -14.53 3.25
CA GLU A 722 7.33 -15.69 3.70
C GLU A 722 7.07 -16.98 2.88
N LEU A 723 6.08 -16.95 1.98
CA LEU A 723 5.85 -17.97 0.96
C LEU A 723 6.52 -17.61 -0.38
N GLU A 724 7.34 -16.57 -0.39
CA GLU A 724 8.03 -15.97 -1.55
C GLU A 724 7.08 -15.40 -2.61
N ARG A 725 5.80 -15.20 -2.30
CA ARG A 725 4.83 -14.55 -3.19
C ARG A 725 5.07 -13.04 -3.18
N ASN A 726 4.78 -12.40 -4.31
CA ASN A 726 4.77 -10.95 -4.41
C ASN A 726 3.35 -10.47 -4.09
N VAL A 727 3.17 -9.79 -2.95
CA VAL A 727 1.93 -9.18 -2.45
C VAL A 727 1.73 -7.80 -3.06
N CYS A 728 0.51 -7.41 -3.41
CA CYS A 728 0.21 -6.14 -4.09
C CYS A 728 0.40 -4.94 -3.15
N LEU A 729 1.28 -4.00 -3.54
CA LEU A 729 1.52 -2.76 -2.80
C LEU A 729 0.26 -1.88 -2.73
N SER A 730 -0.42 -1.69 -3.87
CA SER A 730 -1.67 -0.93 -3.91
C SER A 730 -2.73 -1.52 -2.99
N TRP A 731 -2.78 -2.84 -2.83
CA TRP A 731 -3.76 -3.48 -1.95
C TRP A 731 -3.44 -3.27 -0.47
N LEU A 732 -2.15 -3.24 -0.10
CA LEU A 732 -1.72 -2.99 1.28
C LEU A 732 -2.05 -1.58 1.76
N VAL A 733 -2.05 -0.58 0.87
CA VAL A 733 -2.51 0.78 1.22
C VAL A 733 -4.04 0.93 1.17
N GLY A 734 -4.73 0.15 0.33
CA GLY A 734 -6.20 0.12 0.17
C GLY A 734 -6.67 0.17 -1.29
N GLU A 735 -5.82 0.73 -2.15
CA GLU A 735 -6.09 1.26 -3.48
C GLU A 735 -5.88 0.27 -4.65
N CYS A 736 -6.23 -1.01 -4.49
CA CYS A 736 -6.09 -1.99 -5.59
C CYS A 736 -7.37 -2.27 -6.38
N TYR A 737 -7.62 -1.40 -7.35
CA TYR A 737 -8.67 -1.48 -8.38
C TYR A 737 -8.67 -2.79 -9.20
N HIS A 738 -7.62 -3.61 -9.15
CA HIS A 738 -7.54 -4.88 -9.90
C HIS A 738 -8.17 -6.08 -9.16
N GLY A 739 -8.31 -6.04 -7.83
CA GLY A 739 -8.87 -7.14 -7.03
C GLY A 739 -8.33 -8.54 -7.41
N GLY A 740 -9.22 -9.53 -7.55
CA GLY A 740 -8.86 -10.89 -7.96
C GLY A 740 -8.25 -11.00 -9.39
N LEU A 741 -8.27 -9.95 -10.20
CA LEU A 741 -7.58 -9.90 -11.51
C LEU A 741 -6.12 -9.46 -11.40
N CYS A 742 -5.67 -8.94 -10.26
CA CYS A 742 -4.29 -8.53 -9.99
C CYS A 742 -3.25 -9.63 -10.33
N LEU A 743 -2.00 -9.21 -10.57
CA LEU A 743 -0.87 -10.12 -10.80
C LEU A 743 -0.17 -10.55 -9.50
N TYR A 744 -0.44 -9.85 -8.40
CA TYR A 744 0.21 -9.98 -7.09
C TYR A 744 -0.82 -10.45 -6.03
N ALA A 745 -0.36 -11.13 -4.99
CA ALA A 745 -1.23 -11.64 -3.93
C ALA A 745 -1.96 -10.50 -3.19
N HIS A 746 -3.22 -10.73 -2.81
CA HIS A 746 -4.01 -9.86 -1.94
C HIS A 746 -4.23 -10.63 -0.62
N ASP A 747 -3.13 -10.85 0.11
CA ASP A 747 -3.07 -11.74 1.26
C ASP A 747 -1.95 -11.25 2.19
N LYS A 748 -2.29 -10.95 3.45
CA LYS A 748 -1.34 -10.49 4.49
C LYS A 748 -0.91 -11.59 5.46
N THR A 749 -1.48 -12.80 5.34
CA THR A 749 -1.35 -13.90 6.31
C THR A 749 0.08 -14.42 6.49
N TYR A 750 0.94 -14.16 5.50
CA TYR A 750 2.34 -14.61 5.48
C TYR A 750 3.32 -13.45 5.27
N LEU A 751 2.87 -12.19 5.40
CA LEU A 751 3.80 -11.07 5.43
C LEU A 751 4.58 -11.10 6.76
N PRO A 752 5.91 -10.85 6.74
CA PRO A 752 6.70 -10.78 7.96
C PRO A 752 6.08 -9.92 9.07
N GLU A 753 6.17 -10.40 10.31
CA GLU A 753 5.59 -9.81 11.52
C GLU A 753 6.10 -8.39 11.83
N HIS A 754 7.22 -7.99 11.22
CA HIS A 754 7.81 -6.66 11.34
C HIS A 754 7.96 -6.11 9.93
N GLY A 755 7.15 -5.11 9.58
CA GLY A 755 7.08 -4.55 8.24
C GLY A 755 6.62 -3.10 8.26
N TRP A 756 6.88 -2.30 7.21
CA TRP A 756 6.33 -0.93 7.19
C TRP A 756 4.79 -0.93 7.09
N TRP A 757 4.21 -2.02 6.59
CA TRP A 757 2.77 -2.29 6.51
C TRP A 757 2.14 -2.72 7.84
N THR A 758 2.91 -2.91 8.92
CA THR A 758 2.37 -3.17 10.26
C THR A 758 2.27 -1.89 11.11
N SER A 759 2.49 -0.71 10.52
CA SER A 759 2.46 0.58 11.21
C SER A 759 1.26 1.42 10.76
N GLU A 760 0.28 1.57 11.65
CA GLU A 760 -0.95 2.33 11.41
C GLU A 760 -0.68 3.80 11.03
N LYS A 761 0.19 4.49 11.80
CA LYS A 761 0.61 5.88 11.51
C LYS A 761 1.19 6.02 10.10
N ARG A 762 1.91 5.00 9.61
CA ARG A 762 2.45 5.00 8.25
C ARG A 762 1.42 4.63 7.18
N LEU A 763 0.55 3.65 7.40
CA LEU A 763 -0.51 3.35 6.44
C LEU A 763 -1.45 4.54 6.27
N ARG A 764 -1.71 5.28 7.36
CA ARG A 764 -2.42 6.55 7.33
C ARG A 764 -1.63 7.62 6.57
N TRP A 765 -0.37 7.88 6.92
CA TRP A 765 0.48 8.82 6.19
C TRP A 765 0.57 8.53 4.68
N ALA A 766 0.67 7.24 4.31
CA ALA A 766 0.70 6.79 2.92
C ALA A 766 -0.61 7.07 2.16
N ARG A 767 -1.74 7.19 2.87
CA ARG A 767 -3.03 7.63 2.31
C ARG A 767 -3.12 9.15 2.29
N GLU A 768 -2.78 9.83 3.39
CA GLU A 768 -2.79 11.29 3.49
C GLU A 768 -1.88 11.95 2.42
N ALA A 769 -0.66 11.45 2.22
CA ALA A 769 0.24 11.91 1.16
C ALA A 769 -0.13 11.41 -0.25
N PHE A 770 -1.03 10.44 -0.37
CA PHE A 770 -1.70 10.06 -1.62
C PHE A 770 -2.79 11.09 -1.93
N ASP A 771 -3.65 11.41 -0.96
CA ASP A 771 -4.79 12.33 -1.09
C ASP A 771 -4.31 13.77 -1.34
N GLU A 772 -3.29 14.24 -0.60
CA GLU A 772 -2.64 15.53 -0.80
C GLU A 772 -2.01 15.65 -2.20
N ALA A 773 -1.36 14.58 -2.68
CA ALA A 773 -0.77 14.53 -4.02
C ALA A 773 -1.81 14.42 -5.16
N VAL A 774 -3.06 14.02 -4.85
CA VAL A 774 -4.22 14.16 -5.76
C VAL A 774 -4.73 15.61 -5.73
N ALA A 775 -4.90 16.19 -4.54
CA ALA A 775 -5.50 17.51 -4.35
C ALA A 775 -4.67 18.68 -4.92
N LEU A 776 -3.33 18.59 -4.87
CA LEU A 776 -2.44 19.72 -5.23
C LEU A 776 -2.27 19.97 -6.73
N ASP A 777 -2.64 19.06 -7.63
CA ASP A 777 -2.57 19.30 -9.09
C ASP A 777 -3.56 18.42 -9.87
N ALA A 778 -4.54 19.09 -10.49
CA ALA A 778 -5.67 18.53 -11.24
C ALA A 778 -5.30 18.01 -12.65
N MET A 779 -4.19 17.28 -12.72
CA MET A 779 -3.68 16.65 -13.93
C MET A 779 -4.54 15.44 -14.32
N ASP A 780 -5.10 15.48 -15.53
CA ASP A 780 -6.01 14.48 -16.10
C ASP A 780 -5.30 13.11 -16.30
N VAL A 781 -5.31 12.30 -15.23
CA VAL A 781 -4.60 11.02 -15.05
C VAL A 781 -5.42 10.14 -14.09
N PRO A 782 -6.00 9.00 -14.51
CA PRO A 782 -6.90 8.21 -13.64
C PRO A 782 -6.23 7.66 -12.38
N GLU A 783 -6.88 7.85 -11.23
CA GLU A 783 -6.40 7.80 -9.81
C GLU A 783 -5.62 6.55 -9.36
N SER A 784 -5.59 5.51 -10.19
CA SER A 784 -5.00 4.17 -9.98
C SER A 784 -3.49 4.07 -9.64
N ILE A 785 -2.80 5.13 -9.13
CA ILE A 785 -1.34 5.25 -9.33
C ILE A 785 -0.42 5.83 -8.23
N LEU A 786 -0.87 6.13 -7.01
CA LEU A 786 0.06 6.76 -6.04
C LEU A 786 0.82 5.76 -5.14
N ALA A 787 0.41 4.48 -5.10
CA ALA A 787 1.08 3.44 -4.32
C ALA A 787 2.58 3.22 -4.66
N GLU A 788 2.97 3.25 -5.94
CA GLU A 788 4.37 3.05 -6.38
C GLU A 788 5.31 4.20 -5.95
N ALA A 789 4.78 5.40 -5.68
CA ALA A 789 5.57 6.56 -5.25
C ALA A 789 6.04 6.46 -3.80
N ILE A 790 5.23 5.84 -2.95
CA ILE A 790 5.45 5.72 -1.50
C ILE A 790 6.42 4.57 -1.17
N LYS A 791 6.73 3.70 -2.14
CA LYS A 791 7.73 2.63 -1.96
C LYS A 791 9.16 3.19 -1.94
N PRO A 792 9.92 2.98 -0.85
CA PRO A 792 11.35 3.27 -0.79
C PRO A 792 12.18 2.40 -1.73
N LEU A 793 13.44 2.77 -1.98
CA LEU A 793 14.35 1.92 -2.75
C LEU A 793 14.55 0.56 -2.04
N PRO A 794 14.57 -0.58 -2.76
CA PRO A 794 14.92 -1.85 -2.13
C PRO A 794 16.36 -1.76 -1.64
N TRP A 795 16.62 -2.10 -0.38
CA TRP A 795 17.89 -1.89 0.35
C TRP A 795 19.19 -2.42 -0.33
N ARG A 796 19.10 -3.20 -1.41
CA ARG A 796 20.26 -3.57 -2.26
C ARG A 796 20.68 -2.47 -3.25
N TYR A 797 19.77 -1.55 -3.57
CA TYR A 797 19.98 -0.39 -4.45
C TYR A 797 20.48 0.84 -3.67
N ASP A 798 20.50 0.78 -2.34
CA ASP A 798 21.29 1.66 -1.47
C ASP A 798 22.78 1.38 -1.71
N LEU A 799 23.30 1.96 -2.79
CA LEU A 799 24.67 1.78 -3.21
C LEU A 799 25.62 2.62 -2.33
N TRP A 800 25.83 2.15 -1.09
CA TRP A 800 26.98 2.47 -0.24
C TRP A 800 28.27 1.91 -0.88
N VAL A 801 28.64 2.47 -2.03
CA VAL A 801 29.85 2.14 -2.81
C VAL A 801 30.90 3.19 -2.49
N HIS A 802 31.91 2.83 -1.69
CA HIS A 802 33.10 3.65 -1.55
C HIS A 802 33.86 3.67 -2.89
N PRO A 803 34.21 4.83 -3.47
CA PRO A 803 34.72 4.93 -4.85
C PRO A 803 35.96 4.07 -5.16
N SER A 804 36.82 3.81 -4.16
CA SER A 804 38.09 3.11 -4.34
C SER A 804 38.00 1.63 -4.74
N ALA A 805 36.79 1.07 -4.90
CA ALA A 805 36.61 -0.33 -5.31
C ALA A 805 37.00 -0.60 -6.78
N GLY A 806 36.92 0.42 -7.65
CA GLY A 806 37.12 0.25 -9.10
C GLY A 806 38.53 -0.20 -9.51
N GLU A 807 39.57 0.20 -8.79
CA GLU A 807 40.95 0.07 -9.27
C GLU A 807 41.62 -1.30 -9.03
N LYS A 808 41.03 -2.17 -8.19
CA LYS A 808 41.64 -3.49 -7.85
C LYS A 808 40.89 -4.71 -8.35
N ALA A 809 39.69 -4.55 -8.93
CA ALA A 809 38.91 -5.63 -9.52
C ALA A 809 39.55 -6.24 -10.79
N LYS A 810 40.54 -5.58 -11.41
CA LYS A 810 41.24 -6.07 -12.63
C LYS A 810 42.19 -7.26 -12.41
N ALA A 811 42.44 -7.69 -11.17
CA ALA A 811 43.48 -8.68 -10.85
C ALA A 811 43.00 -10.15 -10.77
N LEU A 812 41.69 -10.43 -10.91
CA LEU A 812 41.13 -11.78 -10.73
C LEU A 812 40.20 -12.19 -11.89
N GLN A 813 40.81 -12.57 -13.02
CA GLN A 813 40.13 -13.33 -14.07
C GLN A 813 40.47 -14.83 -13.94
N PRO A 814 39.48 -15.73 -13.80
CA PRO A 814 39.66 -17.14 -14.09
C PRO A 814 39.93 -17.33 -15.60
N ALA A 815 40.86 -18.21 -15.95
CA ALA A 815 41.23 -18.46 -17.34
C ALA A 815 40.06 -19.04 -18.17
N SER A 816 39.98 -18.65 -19.44
CA SER A 816 38.93 -19.06 -20.38
C SER A 816 39.06 -20.53 -20.82
N GLY A 817 38.30 -21.42 -20.17
CA GLY A 817 38.13 -22.82 -20.58
C GLY A 817 36.94 -22.99 -21.53
N SER A 818 37.18 -23.41 -22.77
CA SER A 818 36.13 -23.58 -23.78
C SER A 818 35.18 -24.75 -23.46
N ARG A 819 33.87 -24.50 -23.48
CA ARG A 819 32.85 -25.56 -23.63
C ARG A 819 32.37 -25.59 -25.08
N SER A 820 32.83 -26.59 -25.82
CA SER A 820 32.31 -26.92 -27.14
C SER A 820 30.90 -27.51 -27.03
N SER A 821 30.09 -27.25 -28.04
CA SER A 821 28.79 -27.92 -28.22
C SER A 821 28.97 -29.38 -28.63
N ARG A 822 28.04 -30.25 -28.22
CA ARG A 822 27.75 -31.50 -28.92
C ARG A 822 26.36 -32.05 -28.60
N ASN A 823 25.75 -32.64 -29.63
CA ASN A 823 24.48 -33.33 -29.54
C ASN A 823 24.65 -34.79 -29.07
N ILE A 824 23.57 -35.32 -28.50
CA ILE A 824 23.00 -36.66 -28.73
C ILE A 824 23.87 -37.64 -29.53
N GLN A 825 24.34 -38.72 -28.89
CA GLN A 825 24.03 -40.10 -29.33
C GLN A 825 24.40 -41.15 -28.25
N ALA A 826 23.93 -42.39 -28.45
CA ALA A 826 23.99 -43.48 -27.47
C ALA A 826 25.31 -44.27 -27.51
N GLY A 827 25.61 -45.03 -26.45
CA GLY A 827 26.78 -45.93 -26.44
C GLY A 827 27.04 -46.65 -25.11
N SER A 828 26.53 -47.88 -25.01
CA SER A 828 26.97 -49.01 -24.17
C SER A 828 28.28 -48.93 -23.34
N SER A 829 28.22 -49.49 -22.12
CA SER A 829 29.28 -50.28 -21.42
C SER A 829 30.61 -49.58 -21.03
N ALA A 830 31.45 -50.10 -20.13
CA ALA A 830 31.30 -50.90 -18.89
C ALA A 830 32.69 -51.01 -18.23
N GLN A 831 32.77 -51.40 -16.95
CA GLN A 831 34.03 -51.82 -16.26
C GLN A 831 35.11 -50.71 -16.11
N THR A 832 36.18 -50.81 -15.30
CA THR A 832 36.45 -51.45 -13.99
C THR A 832 37.68 -50.77 -13.37
N SER A 833 37.88 -50.94 -12.04
CA SER A 833 39.19 -50.84 -11.34
C SER A 833 39.81 -49.43 -11.22
N SER A 834 40.25 -48.98 -10.03
CA SER A 834 41.46 -49.34 -9.25
C SER A 834 42.77 -48.75 -9.83
N SER A 835 43.78 -48.33 -9.06
CA SER A 835 44.03 -48.42 -7.60
C SER A 835 45.18 -47.49 -7.14
N ARG A 836 45.36 -47.34 -5.81
CA ARG A 836 46.65 -47.08 -5.10
C ARG A 836 47.40 -45.75 -5.40
N ALA A 837 48.42 -45.31 -4.64
CA ALA A 837 48.76 -45.42 -3.21
C ALA A 837 49.97 -44.50 -2.88
N GLY A 838 50.31 -44.33 -1.58
CA GLY A 838 51.52 -43.64 -1.09
C GLY A 838 51.18 -42.33 -0.34
N GLN A 839 51.47 -42.07 0.95
CA GLN A 839 52.56 -42.38 1.91
C GLN A 839 53.63 -41.25 2.04
N GLY A 840 54.02 -40.94 3.29
CA GLY A 840 54.99 -39.90 3.68
C GLY A 840 54.34 -38.80 4.54
N SER A 841 54.62 -38.52 5.82
CA SER A 841 55.84 -38.62 6.68
C SER A 841 56.89 -37.53 6.38
N SER A 842 57.47 -36.75 7.33
CA SER A 842 57.21 -36.55 8.78
C SER A 842 58.09 -35.41 9.38
N ARG A 843 57.77 -34.92 10.60
CA ARG A 843 58.67 -34.24 11.59
C ARG A 843 59.26 -32.84 11.19
N ALA A 844 59.82 -32.01 12.09
CA ALA A 844 59.68 -31.72 13.54
C ALA A 844 60.55 -30.49 13.95
N ASN A 845 60.61 -30.14 15.25
CA ASN A 845 61.51 -29.17 15.93
C ASN A 845 61.20 -27.66 15.69
N ARG A 846 61.51 -26.66 16.53
CA ARG A 846 61.92 -26.37 17.95
C ARG A 846 62.52 -24.92 17.88
N ALA A 847 62.64 -24.05 18.90
CA ALA A 847 62.21 -23.99 20.31
C ALA A 847 62.40 -22.56 20.88
N SER A 848 61.81 -22.25 22.06
CA SER A 848 62.31 -21.38 23.18
C SER A 848 62.80 -19.93 22.91
N THR A 849 62.57 -18.90 23.74
CA THR A 849 62.35 -18.75 25.21
C THR A 849 61.32 -17.59 25.48
N HIS A 850 61.08 -16.93 26.64
CA HIS A 850 61.60 -16.97 28.03
C HIS A 850 60.53 -16.55 29.10
N TRP A 851 60.93 -15.91 30.21
CA TRP A 851 60.24 -15.44 31.43
C TRP A 851 61.14 -14.32 32.09
N PRO A 852 60.83 -13.57 33.20
CA PRO A 852 59.97 -13.93 34.36
C PRO A 852 59.17 -12.83 35.12
N LEU A 853 58.26 -13.28 36.04
CA LEU A 853 57.80 -12.69 37.34
C LEU A 853 57.22 -11.25 37.38
N GLY A 854 56.30 -10.84 38.28
CA GLY A 854 55.59 -11.43 39.44
C GLY A 854 54.83 -10.28 40.18
N ASP A 855 54.16 -10.38 41.33
CA ASP A 855 53.57 -11.48 42.13
C ASP A 855 52.62 -10.86 43.22
N ALA A 856 51.70 -11.64 43.82
CA ALA A 856 50.76 -11.28 44.92
C ALA A 856 49.74 -10.12 44.69
N GLY A 857 48.62 -10.00 45.42
CA GLY A 857 47.97 -10.91 46.40
C GLY A 857 47.08 -10.17 47.44
N ILE A 858 46.19 -10.90 48.14
CA ILE A 858 45.38 -10.48 49.33
C ILE A 858 44.18 -9.54 49.02
N SER A 859 43.06 -9.46 49.75
CA SER A 859 42.16 -10.40 50.49
C SER A 859 41.18 -9.57 51.37
N ALA A 860 40.00 -10.14 51.70
CA ALA A 860 39.04 -9.70 52.74
C ALA A 860 38.29 -8.36 52.55
N ALA A 861 37.24 -8.03 53.34
CA ALA A 861 35.97 -8.72 53.69
C ALA A 861 35.25 -7.96 54.83
N CYS A 862 33.91 -7.91 54.82
CA CYS A 862 33.00 -7.38 55.88
C CYS A 862 33.18 -5.87 56.21
N GLY A 863 32.15 -5.07 56.50
CA GLY A 863 30.70 -5.25 56.66
C GLY A 863 30.12 -4.05 57.47
N VAL A 864 28.91 -4.20 58.02
CA VAL A 864 28.32 -3.38 59.12
C VAL A 864 27.69 -2.00 58.78
N ASP A 865 26.36 -1.96 58.97
CA ASP A 865 25.40 -0.84 59.11
C ASP A 865 25.44 -0.26 60.57
N PRO A 866 24.64 0.74 61.03
CA PRO A 866 23.74 1.71 60.37
C PRO A 866 23.80 3.17 60.95
N ALA A 867 22.78 3.99 60.67
CA ALA A 867 22.25 5.10 61.50
C ALA A 867 23.02 6.47 61.50
N GLN A 868 22.45 7.65 61.83
CA GLN A 868 21.04 8.10 62.06
C GLN A 868 20.92 9.66 62.07
N TRP A 869 19.70 10.18 62.35
CA TRP A 869 19.28 11.60 62.55
C TRP A 869 19.16 12.44 61.25
N GLY A 870 18.21 13.39 61.08
CA GLY A 870 17.09 13.90 61.92
C GLY A 870 16.54 15.21 61.28
N ASN A 871 15.36 15.78 61.55
CA ASN A 871 14.24 15.53 62.49
C ASN A 871 12.95 16.28 62.01
N ASN A 872 11.76 15.76 62.36
CA ASN A 872 10.45 16.45 62.57
C ASN A 872 9.85 17.32 61.42
N SER A 873 8.55 17.65 61.38
CA SER A 873 7.40 17.53 62.31
C SER A 873 6.14 17.03 61.55
N ASP A 874 5.26 16.18 62.11
CA ASP A 874 4.07 16.48 62.96
C ASP A 874 2.97 17.29 62.20
N ASP A 875 1.66 17.02 62.25
CA ASP A 875 0.85 16.23 63.22
C ASP A 875 0.15 14.93 62.65
N ASP A 876 -1.19 14.77 62.72
CA ASP A 876 -1.90 13.48 62.97
C ASP A 876 -3.42 13.41 62.47
N TYR A 877 -4.10 12.25 62.61
CA TYR A 877 -5.57 11.91 62.56
C TYR A 877 -6.34 11.37 61.29
N ASP A 878 -6.46 10.03 61.23
CA ASP A 878 -7.68 9.15 61.25
C ASP A 878 -8.87 9.13 60.23
N TYR A 879 -9.63 8.02 60.31
CA TYR A 879 -10.72 7.49 59.43
C TYR A 879 -12.16 7.98 59.75
N GLU A 880 -13.09 7.98 58.78
CA GLU A 880 -14.20 7.00 58.63
C GLU A 880 -15.01 7.23 57.31
N ASN A 881 -16.11 6.50 57.06
CA ASN A 881 -16.87 6.49 55.78
C ASN A 881 -18.12 7.39 55.80
N GLU A 882 -18.49 7.89 54.61
CA GLU A 882 -19.84 8.16 54.07
C GLU A 882 -19.63 8.25 52.53
N GLU A 883 -20.27 7.47 51.65
CA GLU A 883 -21.68 7.53 51.22
C GLU A 883 -22.11 8.94 50.75
N GLU A 884 -21.76 9.29 49.51
CA GLU A 884 -22.39 10.38 48.73
C GLU A 884 -22.93 9.82 47.40
N GLU A 885 -24.02 10.44 46.92
CA GLU A 885 -24.96 9.88 45.94
C GLU A 885 -24.50 10.08 44.49
N GLU A 886 -24.63 9.06 43.63
CA GLU A 886 -24.48 9.23 42.17
C GLU A 886 -25.77 9.84 41.58
N GLU A 887 -25.67 10.97 40.88
CA GLU A 887 -26.80 11.64 40.20
C GLU A 887 -27.15 10.95 38.86
N TRP A 888 -28.45 10.71 38.64
CA TRP A 888 -28.98 9.86 37.55
C TRP A 888 -29.53 10.66 36.36
N GLU A 889 -28.70 11.44 35.65
CA GLU A 889 -29.17 12.23 34.48
C GLU A 889 -28.75 11.65 33.11
N ASP A 890 -27.58 11.01 32.99
CA ASP A 890 -27.07 10.48 31.70
C ASP A 890 -27.77 9.16 31.25
N THR A 891 -28.70 8.64 32.07
CA THR A 891 -29.50 7.45 31.75
C THR A 891 -30.78 7.74 30.97
N ASP A 892 -31.19 9.01 30.90
CA ASP A 892 -32.53 9.39 30.47
C ASP A 892 -32.74 9.32 28.96
N ASP A 893 -31.79 9.75 28.12
CA ASP A 893 -31.99 9.86 26.66
C ASP A 893 -32.39 8.52 25.99
N GLU A 894 -31.72 7.40 26.33
CA GLU A 894 -32.07 6.08 25.79
C GLU A 894 -33.42 5.55 26.29
N MET A 895 -33.88 6.01 27.45
CA MET A 895 -35.10 5.55 28.12
C MET A 895 -36.30 6.44 27.80
N GLU A 896 -36.12 7.75 27.72
CA GLU A 896 -37.10 8.71 27.21
C GLU A 896 -37.41 8.38 25.74
N GLU A 897 -36.42 8.01 24.91
CA GLU A 897 -36.67 7.49 23.55
C GLU A 897 -37.70 6.34 23.58
N ARG A 898 -37.52 5.36 24.47
CA ARG A 898 -38.41 4.20 24.59
C ARG A 898 -39.76 4.56 25.22
N GLY A 899 -39.80 5.45 26.21
CA GLY A 899 -41.04 5.94 26.84
C GLY A 899 -41.91 6.76 25.88
N GLN A 900 -41.30 7.70 25.16
CA GLN A 900 -41.97 8.47 24.10
C GLN A 900 -42.44 7.56 22.95
N TYR A 901 -41.69 6.50 22.60
CA TYR A 901 -42.09 5.54 21.56
C TYR A 901 -43.42 4.85 21.89
N PHE A 902 -43.64 4.47 23.15
CA PHE A 902 -44.91 3.90 23.62
C PHE A 902 -45.99 4.95 23.95
N GLY A 903 -45.65 6.24 23.90
CA GLY A 903 -46.59 7.35 23.97
C GLY A 903 -46.77 8.01 25.34
N HIS A 904 -45.81 7.83 26.25
CA HIS A 904 -45.76 8.53 27.52
C HIS A 904 -45.22 9.95 27.33
N THR A 905 -45.74 10.92 28.08
CA THR A 905 -45.10 12.23 28.23
C THR A 905 -43.85 12.14 29.12
N ARG A 906 -42.94 13.13 29.00
CA ARG A 906 -41.72 13.16 29.83
C ARG A 906 -42.01 13.10 31.34
N ALA A 907 -43.07 13.75 31.82
CA ALA A 907 -43.48 13.68 33.22
C ALA A 907 -44.05 12.30 33.63
N GLU A 908 -44.78 11.61 32.74
CA GLU A 908 -45.20 10.21 32.97
C GLU A 908 -44.00 9.27 32.98
N PHE A 909 -42.97 9.55 32.18
CA PHE A 909 -41.72 8.80 32.14
C PHE A 909 -40.90 8.99 33.42
N GLU A 910 -40.62 10.24 33.82
CA GLU A 910 -39.89 10.62 35.03
C GLU A 910 -40.55 10.00 36.29
N GLU A 911 -41.88 10.10 36.44
CA GLU A 911 -42.58 9.55 37.60
C GLU A 911 -42.52 8.01 37.68
N LEU A 912 -42.60 7.30 36.55
CA LEU A 912 -42.50 5.83 36.51
C LEU A 912 -41.09 5.34 36.86
N ILE A 913 -40.04 6.02 36.37
CA ILE A 913 -38.65 5.72 36.73
C ILE A 913 -38.39 5.99 38.23
N CYS A 914 -38.89 7.10 38.78
CA CYS A 914 -38.82 7.36 40.23
C CYS A 914 -39.51 6.29 41.11
N GLN A 915 -40.51 5.59 40.57
CA GLN A 915 -41.19 4.47 41.25
C GLN A 915 -40.49 3.11 41.02
N GLY A 916 -39.40 3.06 40.24
CA GLY A 916 -38.73 1.82 39.83
C GLY A 916 -39.53 0.97 38.83
N ILE A 917 -40.50 1.58 38.15
CA ILE A 917 -41.41 0.91 37.21
C ILE A 917 -40.93 1.18 35.78
N LYS A 918 -40.69 0.13 35.00
CA LYS A 918 -40.29 0.25 33.60
C LYS A 918 -41.47 0.84 32.79
N PRO A 919 -41.33 2.02 32.13
CA PRO A 919 -42.49 2.73 31.60
C PRO A 919 -43.33 1.94 30.58
N TRP A 920 -42.69 1.12 29.76
CA TRP A 920 -43.33 0.28 28.74
C TRP A 920 -44.11 -0.94 29.30
N ASP A 921 -43.99 -1.23 30.60
CA ASP A 921 -44.81 -2.27 31.27
C ASP A 921 -46.20 -1.71 31.68
N VAL A 922 -46.44 -0.40 31.48
CA VAL A 922 -47.66 0.33 31.86
C VAL A 922 -48.29 0.97 30.61
N LEU A 923 -49.62 0.98 30.50
CA LEU A 923 -50.30 1.66 29.38
C LEU A 923 -50.42 3.17 29.66
N PRO A 924 -50.17 4.05 28.67
CA PRO A 924 -50.36 5.51 28.81
C PRO A 924 -51.74 5.87 29.37
N GLY A 925 -51.77 6.75 30.38
CA GLY A 925 -53.00 7.17 31.06
C GLY A 925 -53.75 6.08 31.86
N SER A 926 -53.13 4.93 32.16
CA SER A 926 -53.76 3.87 32.98
C SER A 926 -53.66 4.07 34.51
N ILE A 927 -52.79 4.97 34.97
CA ILE A 927 -52.66 5.38 36.38
C ILE A 927 -53.24 6.80 36.54
N PRO A 928 -54.17 7.04 37.48
CA PRO A 928 -54.63 8.39 37.79
C PRO A 928 -53.64 9.08 38.74
N PHE A 929 -52.87 10.04 38.20
CA PHE A 929 -52.02 10.95 38.98
C PHE A 929 -52.77 11.52 40.19
N GLY A 930 -52.37 11.14 41.41
CA GLY A 930 -52.93 11.68 42.65
C GLY A 930 -52.94 10.77 43.89
N ASP A 931 -52.85 9.44 43.75
CA ASP A 931 -52.87 8.49 44.88
C ASP A 931 -51.86 7.34 44.67
N LEU A 932 -50.58 7.56 45.01
CA LEU A 932 -49.64 6.55 45.54
C LEU A 932 -48.45 7.23 46.26
#